data_AF-A0A1W9W958-F1
#
_entry.id   AF-A0A1W9W958-F1
#
_cell.length_a   1.000
_cell.length_b   1.000
_cell.length_c   1.000
_cell.angle_alpha   90.00
_cell.angle_beta   90.00
_cell.angle_gamma   90.00
#
_symmetry.space_group_name_H-M   'P 1'
#
loop_
_entity.id
_entity.type
_entity.pdbx_description
1 polymer ?
#
loop_
_entity_poly.entity_id
_entity_poly.type
_entity_poly.pdbx_seq_one_letter_code
_entity_poly.pdbx_strand_id
1 'polypeptide(L)'
;ENPVNLIIDDQGVNFEDASSFWGMDAEKVQESLKNDKKCGILAIGPAGENRVPIANIRSGDRFLGRGGMGAVMGSKNLKAIVAKGGAYEIVPKDPDRFDKVKKKATAYMNRNSPTTTYRKFGTSSNVDWCNSGGILPVNNFQGGSNKSAEKVSGKAMQEQYETRHHTCKPCTILCGHKGTLEDGSVHAVPEYETVGLLGPNLGIYDPDQIVVWNDLCGCLGVDTISTGAVLGWVMEAGEKRLLDTPLRFGSPEGVTEAISNMAHGKDFGQEMARGTRWLSEKYGGKDFAVQVKGLEMAAYDPRGSWGQGLSYAVANRGACHLSAYPTGLEVLFGLLNPYTTRAKPRFVYFFENLYAAINSLQTCQFTSYAYVLEPPIVKYTPKFMLGLTMQYLPAEAIMLMDVSIYSKLFSAVTGIRMCQWEMLKAGNRVHTLERLMNTREGIRRKDDTLPERFLKEGRSCDEAHHTVPLNEMLEDYYKLRGYDHQGIPSAKTLRKLGIEIKDPGDSFKENKDFRFIVPKGKWMKRSYISIMLWFVGRAMQAAAKVDKGVKKEFESIPAGFRFSLGVSPGGPAMVMEKTAAGRVKYVGSKPGGKPLDLKMKIKHLEGAILLFTFQESTAIAVARDRMVVEGDVPRACTVVRILDMVEVLLLPRIVASLAVKRYPVWSPFRKHLGRCMVYVRAVLGF
;
A
#
# COMPACT_ATOMS: atom_id res chain seq x y z
N GLU A 1 16.70 -2.66 17.38
CA GLU A 1 18.12 -2.25 17.25
C GLU A 1 18.85 -3.15 16.28
N ASN A 2 18.70 -4.48 16.36
CA ASN A 2 19.26 -5.42 15.38
C ASN A 2 18.26 -5.80 14.26
N PRO A 3 18.75 -6.31 13.10
CA PRO A 3 17.93 -6.93 12.07
C PRO A 3 17.07 -8.08 12.60
N VAL A 4 15.80 -8.12 12.21
CA VAL A 4 14.85 -9.19 12.60
C VAL A 4 14.01 -9.69 11.43
N ASN A 5 13.56 -10.93 11.55
CA ASN A 5 12.50 -11.53 10.74
C ASN A 5 11.21 -11.62 11.57
N LEU A 6 10.07 -11.28 10.96
CA LEU A 6 8.75 -11.44 11.56
C LEU A 6 8.15 -12.77 11.11
N ILE A 7 7.97 -13.71 12.04
CA ILE A 7 7.37 -15.01 11.76
C ILE A 7 5.93 -15.03 12.27
N ILE A 8 4.99 -15.40 11.41
CA ILE A 8 3.56 -15.47 11.70
C ILE A 8 3.09 -16.90 11.46
N ASP A 9 2.52 -17.54 12.47
CA ASP A 9 1.96 -18.88 12.39
C ASP A 9 0.72 -19.05 13.28
N ASP A 10 0.28 -20.30 13.48
CA ASP A 10 -0.90 -20.66 14.27
C ASP A 10 -0.73 -20.37 15.77
N GLN A 11 0.52 -20.26 16.26
CA GLN A 11 0.82 -19.93 17.65
C GLN A 11 0.94 -18.43 17.89
N GLY A 12 1.06 -17.62 16.83
CA GLY A 12 1.01 -16.17 16.89
C GLY A 12 2.09 -15.50 16.06
N VAL A 13 2.78 -14.55 16.68
CA VAL A 13 3.78 -13.69 16.02
C VAL A 13 5.08 -13.74 16.83
N ASN A 14 6.19 -14.07 16.16
CA ASN A 14 7.53 -14.10 16.74
C ASN A 14 8.48 -13.19 15.96
N PHE A 15 9.47 -12.63 16.65
CA PHE A 15 10.58 -11.90 16.03
C PHE A 15 11.85 -12.71 16.23
N GLU A 16 12.49 -13.09 15.11
CA GLU A 16 13.73 -13.88 15.11
C GLU A 16 14.89 -13.00 14.66
N ASP A 17 16.09 -13.26 15.18
CA ASP A 17 17.30 -12.57 14.72
C ASP A 17 17.50 -12.81 13.22
N ALA A 18 17.82 -11.74 12.49
CA ALA A 18 18.09 -11.80 11.06
C ALA A 18 19.47 -11.23 10.71
N SER A 19 20.39 -11.18 11.68
CA SER A 19 21.70 -10.58 11.49
C SER A 19 22.51 -11.33 10.42
N SER A 20 22.36 -12.65 10.33
CA SER A 20 22.99 -13.47 9.28
C SER A 20 22.42 -13.24 7.88
N PHE A 21 21.21 -12.70 7.76
CA PHE A 21 20.56 -12.40 6.49
C PHE A 21 20.83 -10.98 6.00
N TRP A 22 21.34 -10.10 6.87
CA TRP A 22 21.60 -8.72 6.53
C TRP A 22 22.77 -8.63 5.52
N GLY A 23 22.56 -7.91 4.42
CA GLY A 23 23.48 -7.85 3.28
C GLY A 23 23.24 -8.91 2.21
N MET A 24 22.43 -9.94 2.48
CA MET A 24 22.09 -10.96 1.48
C MET A 24 21.06 -10.45 0.48
N ASP A 25 21.15 -10.94 -0.76
CA ASP A 25 20.11 -10.74 -1.76
C ASP A 25 18.75 -11.32 -1.33
N ALA A 26 17.67 -10.72 -1.85
CA ALA A 26 16.32 -11.08 -1.44
C ALA A 26 15.91 -12.50 -1.88
N GLU A 27 16.57 -13.08 -2.88
CA GLU A 27 16.30 -14.44 -3.34
C GLU A 27 16.82 -15.47 -2.35
N LYS A 28 18.12 -15.42 -2.05
CA LYS A 28 18.80 -16.31 -1.10
C LYS A 28 18.18 -16.24 0.28
N VAL A 29 17.71 -15.06 0.70
CA VAL A 29 16.97 -14.90 1.96
C VAL A 29 15.68 -15.72 1.93
N GLN A 30 14.92 -15.66 0.84
CA GLN A 30 13.70 -16.43 0.70
C GLN A 30 13.97 -17.93 0.60
N GLU A 31 15.02 -18.34 -0.13
CA GLU A 31 15.45 -19.74 -0.22
C GLU A 31 15.84 -20.29 1.16
N SER A 32 16.61 -19.52 1.93
CA SER A 32 17.06 -19.90 3.27
C SER A 32 15.93 -19.96 4.30
N LEU A 33 14.91 -19.09 4.16
CA LEU A 33 13.74 -19.07 5.04
C LEU A 33 12.65 -20.06 4.62
N LYS A 34 12.78 -20.66 3.43
CA LYS A 34 11.84 -21.65 2.93
C LYS A 34 11.95 -22.90 3.79
N ASN A 35 10.82 -23.38 4.27
CA ASN A 35 10.72 -24.63 5.04
C ASN A 35 9.71 -25.57 4.38
N ASP A 36 9.60 -26.79 4.89
CA ASP A 36 8.70 -27.82 4.36
C ASP A 36 7.20 -27.47 4.48
N LYS A 37 6.84 -26.46 5.30
CA LYS A 37 5.45 -25.99 5.41
C LYS A 37 5.14 -24.98 4.31
N LYS A 38 3.88 -24.99 3.85
CA LYS A 38 3.38 -23.94 2.95
C LYS A 38 3.52 -22.57 3.64
N CYS A 39 4.44 -21.74 3.15
CA CYS A 39 4.67 -20.39 3.66
C CYS A 39 4.70 -19.36 2.52
N GLY A 40 4.35 -18.12 2.85
CA GLY A 40 4.60 -16.94 2.04
C GLY A 40 5.70 -16.09 2.69
N ILE A 41 6.62 -15.57 1.88
CA ILE A 41 7.76 -14.79 2.36
C ILE A 41 7.76 -13.44 1.63
N LEU A 42 7.96 -12.37 2.39
CA LEU A 42 8.31 -11.05 1.90
C LEU A 42 9.73 -10.74 2.38
N ALA A 43 10.65 -10.35 1.50
CA ALA A 43 12.03 -10.03 1.87
C ALA A 43 12.51 -8.75 1.17
N ILE A 44 13.41 -8.01 1.83
CA ILE A 44 14.16 -6.92 1.21
C ILE A 44 15.57 -7.37 0.86
N GLY A 45 16.13 -6.83 -0.22
CA GLY A 45 17.55 -6.93 -0.56
C GLY A 45 18.36 -5.76 0.03
N PRO A 46 19.66 -5.65 -0.35
CA PRO A 46 20.55 -4.56 0.07
C PRO A 46 19.97 -3.16 -0.12
N ALA A 47 19.20 -2.91 -1.17
CA ALA A 47 18.58 -1.59 -1.39
C ALA A 47 17.61 -1.18 -0.26
N GLY A 48 16.83 -2.13 0.26
CA GLY A 48 15.92 -1.88 1.38
C GLY A 48 16.71 -1.60 2.66
N GLU A 49 17.76 -2.38 2.92
CA GLU A 49 18.64 -2.23 4.08
C GLU A 49 19.33 -0.86 4.10
N ASN A 50 19.80 -0.40 2.94
CA ASN A 50 20.41 0.91 2.72
C ASN A 50 19.38 2.05 2.59
N ARG A 51 18.08 1.74 2.70
CA ARG A 51 16.98 2.71 2.66
C ARG A 51 16.97 3.54 1.36
N VAL A 52 17.32 2.90 0.26
CA VAL A 52 17.26 3.51 -1.07
C VAL A 52 15.81 3.90 -1.40
N PRO A 53 15.50 5.16 -1.77
CA PRO A 53 14.14 5.62 -2.01
C PRO A 53 13.32 4.80 -3.02
N ILE A 54 13.98 4.16 -3.98
CA ILE A 54 13.36 3.29 -4.98
C ILE A 54 13.37 1.80 -4.60
N ALA A 55 13.64 1.46 -3.34
CA ALA A 55 13.72 0.07 -2.90
C ALA A 55 12.34 -0.62 -2.87
N ASN A 56 12.32 -1.86 -3.34
CA ASN A 56 11.15 -2.73 -3.42
C ASN A 56 11.18 -3.84 -2.33
N ILE A 57 10.11 -4.63 -2.27
CA ILE A 57 10.04 -5.86 -1.47
C ILE A 57 9.72 -7.03 -2.41
N ARG A 58 10.47 -8.13 -2.29
CA ARG A 58 10.32 -9.34 -3.12
C ARG A 58 9.52 -10.43 -2.40
N SER A 59 8.71 -11.19 -3.15
CA SER A 59 7.96 -12.38 -2.72
C SER A 59 7.88 -13.42 -3.84
N GLY A 60 8.67 -14.48 -3.75
CA GLY A 60 9.03 -15.32 -4.90
C GLY A 60 9.53 -14.42 -6.02
N ASP A 61 8.87 -14.48 -7.18
CA ASP A 61 9.14 -13.62 -8.33
C ASP A 61 8.09 -12.50 -8.48
N ARG A 62 7.55 -12.00 -7.37
CA ARG A 62 6.58 -10.90 -7.29
C ARG A 62 7.12 -9.77 -6.45
N PHE A 63 6.71 -8.54 -6.77
CA PHE A 63 7.31 -7.35 -6.19
C PHE A 63 6.26 -6.34 -5.71
N LEU A 64 6.46 -5.82 -4.50
CA LEU A 64 5.90 -4.54 -4.10
C LEU A 64 6.87 -3.47 -4.61
N GLY A 65 6.77 -3.19 -5.90
CA GLY A 65 7.84 -2.57 -6.70
C GLY A 65 8.12 -1.11 -6.39
N ARG A 66 7.09 -0.29 -6.16
CA ARG A 66 7.20 1.17 -6.29
C ARG A 66 6.89 1.92 -5.00
N GLY A 67 7.45 3.13 -4.87
CA GLY A 67 7.16 4.05 -3.77
C GLY A 67 8.01 3.82 -2.50
N GLY A 68 9.11 3.08 -2.60
CA GLY A 68 10.11 2.99 -1.52
C GLY A 68 9.69 2.15 -0.32
N MET A 69 8.73 1.22 -0.48
CA MET A 69 8.27 0.37 0.62
C MET A 69 9.40 -0.51 1.19
N GLY A 70 10.37 -0.91 0.35
CA GLY A 70 11.56 -1.64 0.79
C GLY A 70 12.41 -0.81 1.75
N ALA A 71 12.57 0.49 1.48
CA ALA A 71 13.30 1.39 2.37
C ALA A 71 12.57 1.63 3.68
N VAL A 72 11.23 1.71 3.66
CA VAL A 72 10.42 1.80 4.89
C VAL A 72 10.59 0.53 5.72
N MET A 73 10.57 -0.65 5.11
CA MET A 73 10.78 -1.93 5.79
C MET A 73 12.19 -2.02 6.39
N GLY A 74 13.24 -1.69 5.62
CA GLY A 74 14.62 -1.67 6.11
C GLY A 74 14.90 -0.60 7.16
N SER A 75 14.18 0.54 7.13
CA SER A 75 14.28 1.56 8.19
C SER A 75 13.84 1.06 9.58
N LYS A 76 13.08 -0.04 9.61
CA LYS A 76 12.63 -0.72 10.83
C LYS A 76 13.52 -1.91 11.21
N ASN A 77 14.65 -2.09 10.52
CA ASN A 77 15.53 -3.27 10.64
C ASN A 77 14.75 -4.59 10.47
N LEU A 78 13.71 -4.59 9.64
CA LEU A 78 12.91 -5.78 9.34
C LEU A 78 13.37 -6.38 8.01
N LYS A 79 14.03 -7.54 8.05
CA LYS A 79 14.62 -8.18 6.87
C LYS A 79 13.60 -8.98 6.08
N ALA A 80 12.76 -9.76 6.76
CA ALA A 80 11.69 -10.52 6.13
C ALA A 80 10.42 -10.63 6.99
N ILE A 81 9.30 -10.91 6.33
CA ILE A 81 8.05 -11.35 6.95
C ILE A 81 7.73 -12.73 6.39
N VAL A 82 7.58 -13.73 7.27
CA VAL A 82 7.24 -15.10 6.91
C VAL A 82 5.87 -15.43 7.50
N ALA A 83 4.90 -15.76 6.65
CA ALA A 83 3.57 -16.20 7.07
C ALA A 83 3.39 -17.68 6.73
N LYS A 84 3.22 -18.53 7.76
CA LYS A 84 2.98 -19.97 7.62
C LYS A 84 1.47 -20.23 7.50
N GLY A 85 1.09 -21.03 6.51
CA GLY A 85 -0.30 -21.43 6.29
C GLY A 85 -0.74 -22.57 7.23
N GLY A 86 -2.03 -22.86 7.21
CA GLY A 86 -2.63 -24.03 7.90
C GLY A 86 -3.41 -23.73 9.17
N ALA A 87 -3.35 -22.50 9.69
CA ALA A 87 -4.11 -22.10 10.89
C ALA A 87 -5.63 -22.04 10.65
N TYR A 88 -6.04 -21.62 9.44
CA TYR A 88 -7.45 -21.49 9.07
C TYR A 88 -7.66 -21.89 7.61
N GLU A 89 -8.81 -22.48 7.34
CA GLU A 89 -9.34 -22.63 5.98
C GLU A 89 -10.26 -21.46 5.66
N ILE A 90 -9.96 -20.75 4.57
CA ILE A 90 -10.77 -19.60 4.12
C ILE A 90 -11.81 -20.13 3.14
N VAL A 91 -13.06 -20.22 3.60
CA VAL A 91 -14.20 -20.64 2.78
C VAL A 91 -15.16 -19.47 2.51
N PRO A 92 -15.75 -19.37 1.31
CA PRO A 92 -16.79 -18.39 1.05
C PRO A 92 -18.01 -18.62 1.95
N LYS A 93 -18.67 -17.54 2.38
CA LYS A 93 -19.93 -17.63 3.14
C LYS A 93 -21.07 -18.29 2.35
N ASP A 94 -21.08 -18.09 1.03
CA ASP A 94 -22.03 -18.67 0.07
C ASP A 94 -21.24 -19.35 -1.07
N PRO A 95 -20.86 -20.63 -0.90
CA PRO A 95 -20.04 -21.37 -1.87
C PRO A 95 -20.69 -21.50 -3.25
N ASP A 96 -21.98 -21.81 -3.32
CA ASP A 96 -22.69 -21.99 -4.60
C ASP A 96 -22.71 -20.71 -5.42
N ARG A 97 -23.00 -19.58 -4.77
CA ARG A 97 -22.94 -18.27 -5.44
C ARG A 97 -21.53 -17.92 -5.84
N PHE A 98 -20.53 -18.19 -4.99
CA PHE A 98 -19.14 -17.95 -5.31
C PHE A 98 -18.71 -18.71 -6.57
N ASP A 99 -19.00 -20.00 -6.65
CA ASP A 99 -18.63 -20.84 -7.79
C ASP A 99 -19.37 -20.44 -9.08
N LYS A 100 -20.66 -20.10 -8.99
CA LYS A 100 -21.41 -19.57 -10.13
C LYS A 100 -20.79 -18.29 -10.69
N VAL A 101 -20.43 -17.35 -9.82
CA VAL A 101 -19.82 -16.08 -10.22
C VAL A 101 -18.41 -16.28 -10.74
N LYS A 102 -17.61 -17.13 -10.09
CA LYS A 102 -16.26 -17.53 -10.51
C LYS A 102 -16.28 -18.16 -11.90
N LYS A 103 -17.22 -19.07 -12.20
CA LYS A 103 -17.38 -19.67 -13.54
C LYS A 103 -17.62 -18.60 -14.61
N LYS A 104 -18.52 -17.64 -14.34
CA LYS A 104 -18.79 -16.50 -15.23
C LYS A 104 -17.54 -15.63 -15.42
N ALA A 105 -16.85 -15.29 -14.34
CA ALA A 105 -15.63 -14.50 -14.35
C ALA A 105 -14.52 -15.16 -15.18
N THR A 106 -14.30 -16.46 -15.00
CA THR A 106 -13.33 -17.24 -15.79
C THR A 106 -13.70 -17.28 -17.27
N ALA A 107 -14.98 -17.46 -17.60
CA ALA A 107 -15.42 -17.42 -19.00
C ALA A 107 -15.11 -16.06 -19.65
N TYR A 108 -15.29 -14.96 -18.91
CA TYR A 108 -15.00 -13.61 -19.41
C TYR A 108 -13.50 -13.43 -19.66
N MET A 109 -12.65 -13.86 -18.73
CA MET A 109 -11.19 -13.81 -18.90
C MET A 109 -10.70 -14.72 -20.03
N ASN A 110 -11.34 -15.85 -20.30
CA ASN A 110 -10.88 -16.77 -21.34
C ASN A 110 -11.21 -16.32 -22.77
N ARG A 111 -12.19 -15.44 -22.94
CA ARG A 111 -12.61 -14.90 -24.25
C ARG A 111 -12.15 -13.47 -24.53
N ASN A 112 -11.54 -12.82 -23.53
CA ASN A 112 -11.05 -11.47 -23.66
C ASN A 112 -9.66 -11.46 -24.32
N SER A 113 -9.50 -10.62 -25.34
CA SER A 113 -8.29 -10.64 -26.18
C SER A 113 -7.01 -10.33 -25.37
N PRO A 114 -6.92 -9.24 -24.58
CA PRO A 114 -5.72 -8.96 -23.80
C PRO A 114 -5.33 -10.07 -22.82
N THR A 115 -6.27 -10.64 -22.07
CA THR A 115 -5.97 -11.74 -21.15
C THR A 115 -5.49 -12.99 -21.89
N THR A 116 -6.00 -13.27 -23.09
CA THR A 116 -5.48 -14.38 -23.91
C THR A 116 -4.09 -14.11 -24.48
N THR A 117 -3.77 -12.86 -24.82
CA THR A 117 -2.42 -12.48 -25.26
C THR A 117 -1.43 -12.57 -24.10
N TYR A 118 -1.77 -12.04 -22.93
CA TYR A 118 -0.93 -12.15 -21.74
C TYR A 118 -0.67 -13.59 -21.33
N ARG A 119 -1.65 -14.47 -21.50
CA ARG A 119 -1.44 -15.91 -21.29
C ARG A 119 -0.33 -16.47 -22.21
N LYS A 120 -0.32 -16.05 -23.47
CA LYS A 120 0.61 -16.57 -24.50
C LYS A 120 2.00 -15.96 -24.43
N PHE A 121 2.11 -14.65 -24.24
CA PHE A 121 3.36 -13.90 -24.43
C PHE A 121 3.73 -12.99 -23.24
N GLY A 122 2.99 -13.09 -22.13
CA GLY A 122 3.20 -12.26 -20.95
C GLY A 122 2.81 -10.81 -21.20
N THR A 123 3.09 -9.95 -20.23
CA THR A 123 2.79 -8.52 -20.39
C THR A 123 3.68 -7.87 -21.44
N SER A 124 4.87 -8.41 -21.73
CA SER A 124 5.80 -7.94 -22.78
C SER A 124 5.21 -7.92 -24.19
N SER A 125 4.06 -8.56 -24.42
CA SER A 125 3.23 -8.31 -25.62
C SER A 125 2.80 -6.84 -25.78
N ASN A 126 2.77 -6.06 -24.70
CA ASN A 126 2.53 -4.63 -24.75
C ASN A 126 3.61 -3.87 -25.54
N VAL A 127 4.82 -4.41 -25.74
CA VAL A 127 5.86 -3.78 -26.56
C VAL A 127 5.32 -3.50 -27.97
N ASP A 128 4.71 -4.50 -28.61
CA ASP A 128 4.21 -4.38 -29.99
C ASP A 128 3.09 -3.35 -30.08
N TRP A 129 2.15 -3.38 -29.13
CA TRP A 129 1.03 -2.43 -29.08
C TRP A 129 1.49 -1.00 -28.83
N CYS A 130 2.44 -0.81 -27.91
CA CYS A 130 2.94 0.51 -27.58
C CYS A 130 3.82 1.06 -28.69
N ASN A 131 4.65 0.22 -29.33
CA ASN A 131 5.45 0.61 -30.48
C ASN A 131 4.57 1.03 -31.66
N SER A 132 3.53 0.23 -31.96
CA SER A 132 2.56 0.53 -33.03
C SER A 132 1.72 1.77 -32.74
N GLY A 133 1.37 1.99 -31.47
CA GLY A 133 0.66 3.19 -31.01
C GLY A 133 1.53 4.44 -30.89
N GLY A 134 2.85 4.32 -31.11
CA GLY A 134 3.81 5.41 -30.92
C GLY A 134 3.98 5.83 -29.46
N ILE A 135 3.64 4.98 -28.49
CA ILE A 135 3.70 5.28 -27.06
C ILE A 135 4.77 4.48 -26.29
N LEU A 136 5.67 3.78 -26.98
CA LEU A 136 6.81 3.10 -26.38
C LEU A 136 7.92 4.11 -26.09
N PRO A 137 8.39 4.29 -24.84
CA PRO A 137 9.48 5.21 -24.55
C PRO A 137 10.77 4.77 -25.24
N VAL A 138 11.38 5.69 -25.98
CA VAL A 138 12.70 5.50 -26.61
C VAL A 138 13.63 6.63 -26.19
N ASN A 139 14.81 6.29 -25.68
CA ASN A 139 15.85 7.22 -25.21
C ASN A 139 15.30 8.30 -24.27
N ASN A 140 14.91 7.92 -23.04
CA ASN A 140 14.27 8.82 -22.05
C ASN A 140 13.07 9.60 -22.61
N PHE A 141 12.16 8.88 -23.28
CA PHE A 141 10.96 9.43 -23.91
C PHE A 141 11.26 10.52 -24.97
N GLN A 142 12.41 10.52 -25.64
CA GLN A 142 12.62 11.40 -26.81
C GLN A 142 11.80 10.91 -28.01
N GLY A 143 11.69 9.58 -28.18
CA GLY A 143 10.85 8.93 -29.18
C GLY A 143 9.70 8.11 -28.60
N GLY A 144 8.79 7.70 -29.48
CA GLY A 144 7.61 6.88 -29.16
C GLY A 144 7.58 5.51 -29.85
N SER A 145 8.53 5.22 -30.74
CA SER A 145 8.63 3.94 -31.45
C SER A 145 10.04 3.72 -32.02
N ASN A 146 10.38 2.45 -32.24
CA ASN A 146 11.62 2.04 -32.89
C ASN A 146 11.44 0.67 -33.59
N LYS A 147 12.07 0.48 -34.76
CA LYS A 147 12.01 -0.78 -35.50
C LYS A 147 12.62 -1.96 -34.73
N SER A 148 13.68 -1.70 -33.95
CA SER A 148 14.35 -2.72 -33.15
C SER A 148 13.53 -3.22 -31.96
N ALA A 149 12.40 -2.57 -31.63
CA ALA A 149 11.55 -2.99 -30.51
C ALA A 149 10.96 -4.40 -30.68
N GLU A 150 10.82 -4.89 -31.92
CA GLU A 150 10.37 -6.26 -32.21
C GLU A 150 11.26 -7.31 -31.53
N LYS A 151 12.57 -7.06 -31.42
CA LYS A 151 13.55 -7.96 -30.80
C LYS A 151 13.30 -8.22 -29.32
N VAL A 152 12.67 -7.26 -28.64
CA VAL A 152 12.35 -7.33 -27.21
C VAL A 152 10.85 -7.52 -26.97
N SER A 153 10.10 -7.87 -28.01
CA SER A 153 8.66 -8.16 -27.90
C SER A 153 8.42 -9.43 -27.09
N GLY A 154 7.24 -9.53 -26.46
CA GLY A 154 6.84 -10.77 -25.79
C GLY A 154 6.78 -11.98 -26.72
N LYS A 155 6.52 -11.78 -28.02
CA LYS A 155 6.56 -12.85 -29.02
C LYS A 155 7.99 -13.33 -29.26
N ALA A 156 8.94 -12.40 -29.48
CA ALA A 156 10.34 -12.74 -29.68
C ALA A 156 10.92 -13.49 -28.46
N MET A 157 10.66 -13.00 -27.25
CA MET A 157 11.10 -13.66 -26.01
C MET A 157 10.44 -15.04 -25.81
N GLN A 158 9.19 -15.23 -26.24
CA GLN A 158 8.53 -16.54 -26.17
C GLN A 158 9.23 -17.56 -27.08
N GLU A 159 9.54 -17.16 -28.32
CA GLU A 159 10.21 -17.99 -29.32
C GLU A 159 11.65 -18.29 -28.92
N GLN A 160 12.39 -17.30 -28.40
CA GLN A 160 13.80 -17.45 -28.01
C GLN A 160 13.98 -18.32 -26.77
N TYR A 161 13.13 -18.19 -25.75
CA TYR A 161 13.36 -18.80 -24.43
C TYR A 161 12.45 -20.00 -24.10
N GLU A 162 11.64 -20.47 -25.05
CA GLU A 162 10.66 -21.57 -24.87
C GLU A 162 9.83 -21.43 -23.58
N THR A 163 9.25 -20.25 -23.40
CA THR A 163 8.73 -19.84 -22.09
C THR A 163 7.61 -20.74 -21.54
N ARG A 164 7.57 -20.87 -20.22
CA ARG A 164 6.56 -21.64 -19.48
C ARG A 164 5.87 -20.76 -18.43
N HIS A 165 4.62 -21.10 -18.10
CA HIS A 165 3.85 -20.35 -17.11
C HIS A 165 4.47 -20.41 -15.70
N HIS A 166 4.74 -19.23 -15.13
CA HIS A 166 5.15 -19.02 -13.74
C HIS A 166 4.28 -17.93 -13.10
N THR A 167 3.22 -18.34 -12.39
CA THR A 167 2.04 -17.48 -12.17
C THR A 167 1.65 -17.33 -10.70
N CYS A 168 0.92 -16.25 -10.39
CA CYS A 168 0.26 -16.09 -9.10
C CYS A 168 -0.75 -17.23 -8.87
N LYS A 169 -0.97 -17.62 -7.61
CA LYS A 169 -1.89 -18.72 -7.27
C LYS A 169 -3.14 -18.18 -6.54
N PRO A 170 -4.38 -18.57 -6.92
CA PRO A 170 -4.80 -19.33 -8.11
C PRO A 170 -5.19 -18.38 -9.28
N CYS A 171 -4.37 -18.26 -10.31
CA CYS A 171 -4.62 -17.36 -11.45
C CYS A 171 -5.03 -18.14 -12.73
N THR A 172 -6.02 -17.63 -13.47
CA THR A 172 -6.43 -18.17 -14.78
C THR A 172 -5.93 -17.34 -15.96
N ILE A 173 -5.43 -16.12 -15.72
CA ILE A 173 -4.84 -15.28 -16.77
C ILE A 173 -3.48 -15.85 -17.19
N LEU A 174 -2.68 -16.29 -16.21
CA LEU A 174 -1.37 -16.91 -16.42
C LEU A 174 -0.35 -16.01 -17.15
N CYS A 175 -0.28 -14.73 -16.75
CA CYS A 175 0.58 -13.74 -17.43
C CYS A 175 2.08 -13.85 -17.14
N GLY A 176 2.46 -14.43 -16.00
CA GLY A 176 3.88 -14.52 -15.61
C GLY A 176 4.53 -15.74 -16.27
N HIS A 177 5.74 -15.56 -16.79
CA HIS A 177 6.48 -16.57 -17.54
C HIS A 177 7.91 -16.72 -17.01
N LYS A 178 8.49 -17.90 -17.21
CA LYS A 178 9.92 -18.17 -17.08
C LYS A 178 10.45 -18.75 -18.38
N GLY A 179 11.67 -18.39 -18.74
CA GLY A 179 12.35 -18.85 -19.94
C GLY A 179 13.76 -19.33 -19.61
N THR A 180 14.38 -20.06 -20.53
CA THR A 180 15.76 -20.54 -20.41
C THR A 180 16.65 -19.75 -21.37
N LEU A 181 17.73 -19.16 -20.87
CA LEU A 181 18.76 -18.50 -21.69
C LEU A 181 19.66 -19.54 -22.38
N GLU A 182 20.48 -19.10 -23.35
CA GLU A 182 21.39 -19.99 -24.10
C GLU A 182 22.39 -20.75 -23.21
N ASP A 183 22.78 -20.16 -22.07
CA ASP A 183 23.68 -20.78 -21.08
C ASP A 183 22.98 -21.83 -20.19
N GLY A 184 21.68 -22.07 -20.40
CA GLY A 184 20.86 -23.04 -19.67
C GLY A 184 20.27 -22.52 -18.36
N SER A 185 20.53 -21.26 -17.99
CA SER A 185 19.97 -20.63 -16.80
C SER A 185 18.48 -20.31 -16.98
N VAL A 186 17.69 -20.44 -15.91
CA VAL A 186 16.23 -20.24 -15.95
C VAL A 186 15.84 -18.96 -15.23
N HIS A 187 15.24 -18.04 -15.98
CA HIS A 187 14.95 -16.68 -15.52
C HIS A 187 13.47 -16.33 -15.64
N ALA A 188 13.03 -15.36 -14.84
CA ALA A 188 11.72 -14.75 -15.05
C ALA A 188 11.75 -13.89 -16.31
N VAL A 189 10.78 -14.09 -17.21
CA VAL A 189 10.62 -13.18 -18.34
C VAL A 189 10.15 -11.83 -17.78
N PRO A 190 10.85 -10.72 -18.06
CA PRO A 190 10.52 -9.43 -17.50
C PRO A 190 9.11 -8.98 -17.89
N GLU A 191 8.44 -8.27 -16.99
CA GLU A 191 7.16 -7.62 -17.30
C GLU A 191 7.40 -6.42 -18.25
N TYR A 192 6.37 -6.02 -19.00
CA TYR A 192 6.47 -4.94 -20.00
C TYR A 192 7.16 -3.67 -19.51
N GLU A 193 6.84 -3.23 -18.30
CA GLU A 193 7.41 -2.01 -17.74
C GLU A 193 8.93 -2.09 -17.61
N THR A 194 9.43 -3.26 -17.19
CA THR A 194 10.87 -3.53 -17.11
C THR A 194 11.48 -3.52 -18.50
N VAL A 195 10.85 -4.21 -19.47
CA VAL A 195 11.32 -4.23 -20.86
C VAL A 195 11.37 -2.82 -21.45
N GLY A 196 10.29 -2.05 -21.29
CA GLY A 196 10.18 -0.70 -21.83
C GLY A 196 11.22 0.27 -21.25
N LEU A 197 11.43 0.26 -19.93
CA LEU A 197 12.29 1.24 -19.24
C LEU A 197 13.77 0.85 -19.19
N LEU A 198 14.11 -0.44 -19.16
CA LEU A 198 15.50 -0.92 -19.20
C LEU A 198 15.97 -1.31 -20.60
N GLY A 199 15.06 -1.39 -21.58
CA GLY A 199 15.39 -1.66 -22.99
C GLY A 199 15.25 -0.42 -23.87
N PRO A 200 14.15 -0.25 -24.64
CA PRO A 200 14.00 0.84 -25.60
C PRO A 200 14.22 2.25 -25.02
N ASN A 201 13.82 2.49 -23.77
CA ASN A 201 14.05 3.76 -23.08
C ASN A 201 15.55 4.08 -22.87
N LEU A 202 16.41 3.06 -22.83
CA LEU A 202 17.88 3.19 -22.80
C LEU A 202 18.50 3.04 -24.19
N GLY A 203 17.69 2.84 -25.24
CA GLY A 203 18.16 2.56 -26.59
C GLY A 203 18.66 1.12 -26.78
N ILE A 204 18.40 0.22 -25.84
CA ILE A 204 18.95 -1.14 -25.80
C ILE A 204 17.86 -2.14 -26.21
N TYR A 205 18.18 -3.01 -27.15
CA TYR A 205 17.24 -3.98 -27.75
C TYR A 205 17.78 -5.41 -27.68
N ASP A 206 18.40 -5.74 -26.56
CA ASP A 206 18.95 -7.04 -26.24
C ASP A 206 18.10 -7.67 -25.11
N PRO A 207 17.28 -8.69 -25.42
CA PRO A 207 16.39 -9.28 -24.43
C PRO A 207 17.14 -10.01 -23.30
N ASP A 208 18.33 -10.55 -23.56
CA ASP A 208 19.12 -11.30 -22.57
C ASP A 208 19.64 -10.34 -21.49
N GLN A 209 20.17 -9.19 -21.90
CA GLN A 209 20.62 -8.14 -20.97
C GLN A 209 19.47 -7.64 -20.09
N ILE A 210 18.29 -7.43 -20.67
CA ILE A 210 17.10 -6.95 -19.95
C ILE A 210 16.64 -8.01 -18.92
N VAL A 211 16.70 -9.30 -19.27
CA VAL A 211 16.40 -10.42 -18.33
C VAL A 211 17.38 -10.40 -17.16
N VAL A 212 18.68 -10.26 -17.43
CA VAL A 212 19.71 -10.19 -16.38
C VAL A 212 19.48 -8.98 -15.47
N TRP A 213 19.16 -7.81 -16.00
CA TRP A 213 18.89 -6.62 -15.20
C TRP A 213 17.60 -6.71 -14.40
N ASN A 214 16.56 -7.38 -14.93
CA ASN A 214 15.33 -7.67 -14.19
C ASN A 214 15.63 -8.46 -12.92
N ASP A 215 16.41 -9.53 -13.05
CA ASP A 215 16.75 -10.40 -11.92
C ASP A 215 17.69 -9.71 -10.94
N LEU A 216 18.67 -8.95 -11.45
CA LEU A 216 19.53 -8.12 -10.61
C LEU A 216 18.72 -7.12 -9.77
N CYS A 217 17.77 -6.40 -10.38
CA CYS A 217 16.88 -5.50 -9.67
C CYS A 217 16.04 -6.23 -8.62
N GLY A 218 15.55 -7.43 -8.94
CA GLY A 218 14.77 -8.26 -8.03
C GLY A 218 15.59 -8.78 -6.83
N CYS A 219 16.82 -9.23 -7.07
CA CYS A 219 17.76 -9.71 -6.05
C CYS A 219 18.22 -8.60 -5.11
N LEU A 220 18.60 -7.45 -5.68
CA LEU A 220 19.09 -6.32 -4.91
C LEU A 220 17.99 -5.49 -4.26
N GLY A 221 16.76 -5.60 -4.79
CA GLY A 221 15.56 -4.99 -4.25
C GLY A 221 15.32 -3.55 -4.71
N VAL A 222 15.55 -3.22 -5.99
CA VAL A 222 15.27 -1.90 -6.58
C VAL A 222 14.13 -1.96 -7.61
N ASP A 223 13.31 -0.92 -7.69
CA ASP A 223 12.23 -0.78 -8.70
C ASP A 223 12.81 -0.71 -10.11
N THR A 224 12.42 -1.63 -11.01
CA THR A 224 12.90 -1.65 -12.40
C THR A 224 12.47 -0.41 -13.18
N ILE A 225 11.26 0.10 -12.93
CA ILE A 225 10.73 1.29 -13.63
C ILE A 225 11.56 2.52 -13.27
N SER A 226 11.68 2.77 -11.96
CA SER A 226 12.41 3.95 -11.48
C SER A 226 13.91 3.84 -11.79
N THR A 227 14.48 2.63 -11.76
CA THR A 227 15.86 2.37 -12.19
C THR A 227 16.08 2.73 -13.66
N GLY A 228 15.25 2.22 -14.57
CA GLY A 228 15.38 2.53 -16.00
C GLY A 228 15.13 4.00 -16.33
N ALA A 229 14.21 4.66 -15.64
CA ALA A 229 13.98 6.09 -15.79
C ALA A 229 15.15 6.94 -15.25
N VAL A 230 15.77 6.56 -14.12
CA VAL A 230 16.98 7.21 -13.60
C VAL A 230 18.14 7.06 -14.59
N LEU A 231 18.38 5.85 -15.10
CA LEU A 231 19.43 5.60 -16.08
C LEU A 231 19.19 6.40 -17.37
N GLY A 232 17.95 6.46 -17.86
CA GLY A 232 17.58 7.26 -19.01
C GLY A 232 17.86 8.75 -18.81
N TRP A 233 17.53 9.29 -17.63
CA TRP A 233 17.87 10.68 -17.29
C TRP A 233 19.39 10.91 -17.24
N VAL A 234 20.16 9.99 -16.65
CA VAL A 234 21.63 10.09 -16.56
C VAL A 234 22.27 10.07 -17.93
N MET A 235 21.83 9.19 -18.83
CA MET A 235 22.31 9.12 -20.22
C MET A 235 22.04 10.42 -20.97
N GLU A 236 20.82 10.97 -20.87
CA GLU A 236 20.47 12.24 -21.52
C GLU A 236 21.21 13.45 -20.91
N ALA A 237 21.39 13.47 -19.57
CA ALA A 237 22.20 14.49 -18.91
C ALA A 237 23.66 14.45 -19.38
N GLY A 238 24.20 13.25 -19.65
CA GLY A 238 25.51 13.06 -20.28
C GLY A 238 25.58 13.64 -21.70
N GLU A 239 24.61 13.34 -22.56
CA GLU A 239 24.54 13.90 -23.92
C GLU A 239 24.43 15.43 -23.92
N LYS A 240 23.68 15.98 -22.95
CA LYS A 240 23.52 17.43 -22.75
C LYS A 240 24.68 18.08 -21.97
N ARG A 241 25.71 17.32 -21.60
CA ARG A 241 26.90 17.77 -20.85
C ARG A 241 26.57 18.41 -19.48
N LEU A 242 25.46 18.00 -18.87
CA LEU A 242 25.08 18.40 -17.50
C LEU A 242 25.77 17.53 -16.44
N LEU A 243 26.19 16.33 -16.82
CA LEU A 243 26.84 15.35 -15.96
C LEU A 243 27.91 14.62 -16.75
N ASP A 244 29.10 14.46 -16.18
CA ASP A 244 30.11 13.55 -16.74
C ASP A 244 29.81 12.12 -16.28
N THR A 245 29.51 11.24 -17.21
CA THR A 245 29.11 9.85 -16.96
C THR A 245 29.61 8.99 -18.11
N PRO A 246 29.94 7.70 -17.90
CA PRO A 246 30.24 6.76 -18.98
C PRO A 246 28.99 6.18 -19.65
N LEU A 247 27.81 6.28 -19.03
CA LEU A 247 26.57 5.66 -19.54
C LEU A 247 26.08 6.37 -20.81
N ARG A 248 25.74 5.61 -21.86
CA ARG A 248 25.27 6.14 -23.16
C ARG A 248 24.02 5.40 -23.63
N PHE A 249 23.13 6.09 -24.33
CA PHE A 249 22.02 5.40 -25.00
C PHE A 249 22.56 4.41 -26.04
N GLY A 250 21.93 3.25 -26.13
CA GLY A 250 22.32 2.18 -27.05
C GLY A 250 23.51 1.33 -26.60
N SER A 251 24.04 1.58 -25.40
CA SER A 251 25.23 0.93 -24.85
C SER A 251 24.89 0.24 -23.52
N PRO A 252 24.96 -1.10 -23.42
CA PRO A 252 24.73 -1.82 -22.16
C PRO A 252 25.89 -1.67 -21.15
N GLU A 253 27.05 -1.17 -21.59
CA GLU A 253 28.24 -1.01 -20.77
C GLU A 253 27.97 -0.12 -19.53
N GLY A 254 28.35 -0.62 -18.35
CA GLY A 254 28.20 0.09 -17.08
C GLY A 254 26.80 0.04 -16.45
N VAL A 255 25.75 -0.42 -17.16
CA VAL A 255 24.38 -0.47 -16.62
C VAL A 255 24.28 -1.41 -15.41
N THR A 256 24.82 -2.62 -15.51
CA THR A 256 24.85 -3.61 -14.41
C THR A 256 25.53 -3.05 -13.16
N GLU A 257 26.65 -2.36 -13.34
CA GLU A 257 27.39 -1.73 -12.25
C GLU A 257 26.59 -0.58 -11.63
N ALA A 258 25.95 0.26 -12.45
CA ALA A 258 25.10 1.35 -11.99
C ALA A 258 23.94 0.85 -11.12
N ILE A 259 23.24 -0.22 -11.54
CA ILE A 259 22.16 -0.85 -10.76
C ILE A 259 22.69 -1.35 -9.42
N SER A 260 23.84 -2.04 -9.43
CA SER A 260 24.48 -2.54 -8.21
C SER A 260 24.87 -1.40 -7.26
N ASN A 261 25.48 -0.34 -7.77
CA ASN A 261 25.90 0.82 -6.99
C ASN A 261 24.71 1.60 -6.42
N MET A 262 23.59 1.68 -7.16
CA MET A 262 22.34 2.24 -6.65
C MET A 262 21.81 1.47 -5.44
N ALA A 263 21.73 0.13 -5.55
CA ALA A 263 21.21 -0.70 -4.46
C ALA A 263 22.12 -0.70 -3.21
N HIS A 264 23.43 -0.70 -3.42
CA HIS A 264 24.39 -0.69 -2.32
C HIS A 264 24.65 0.71 -1.76
N GLY A 265 24.13 1.76 -2.40
CA GLY A 265 24.44 3.14 -2.05
C GLY A 265 25.95 3.39 -2.10
N LYS A 266 26.59 3.09 -3.24
CA LYS A 266 28.03 3.33 -3.46
C LYS A 266 28.24 4.40 -4.53
N ASP A 267 29.28 5.21 -4.35
CA ASP A 267 29.75 6.22 -5.31
C ASP A 267 28.59 7.07 -5.87
N PHE A 268 28.59 7.34 -7.17
CA PHE A 268 27.50 8.05 -7.85
C PHE A 268 26.15 7.29 -7.78
N GLY A 269 26.17 5.99 -7.50
CA GLY A 269 24.96 5.20 -7.24
C GLY A 269 24.12 5.72 -6.07
N GLN A 270 24.74 6.33 -5.03
CA GLN A 270 24.02 6.98 -3.93
C GLN A 270 23.11 8.11 -4.41
N GLU A 271 23.57 8.83 -5.42
CA GLU A 271 22.85 9.95 -6.01
C GLU A 271 21.78 9.48 -6.98
N MET A 272 22.12 8.52 -7.86
CA MET A 272 21.17 7.89 -8.77
C MET A 272 19.98 7.27 -8.02
N ALA A 273 20.25 6.59 -6.90
CA ALA A 273 19.25 5.96 -6.05
C ALA A 273 18.20 6.94 -5.47
N ARG A 274 18.46 8.25 -5.47
CA ARG A 274 17.50 9.29 -4.99
C ARG A 274 16.43 9.65 -6.01
N GLY A 275 16.53 9.15 -7.24
CA GLY A 275 15.53 9.37 -8.29
C GLY A 275 15.75 10.62 -9.12
N THR A 276 15.04 10.69 -10.25
CA THR A 276 15.16 11.72 -11.30
C THR A 276 14.80 13.12 -10.79
N ARG A 277 13.86 13.25 -9.85
CA ARG A 277 13.54 14.54 -9.22
C ARG A 277 14.76 15.13 -8.53
N TRP A 278 15.40 14.34 -7.67
CA TRP A 278 16.54 14.82 -6.89
C TRP A 278 17.74 15.11 -7.79
N LEU A 279 18.03 14.22 -8.75
CA LEU A 279 19.09 14.42 -9.73
C LEU A 279 18.89 15.70 -10.52
N SER A 280 17.68 15.94 -11.03
CA SER A 280 17.41 17.14 -11.83
C SER A 280 17.39 18.45 -11.05
N GLU A 281 17.06 18.39 -9.75
CA GLU A 281 17.22 19.52 -8.86
C GLU A 281 18.69 19.87 -8.61
N LYS A 282 19.57 18.86 -8.54
CA LYS A 282 20.99 19.06 -8.28
C LYS A 282 21.80 19.44 -9.53
N TYR A 283 21.55 18.77 -10.65
CA TYR A 283 22.38 18.87 -11.86
C TYR A 283 21.71 19.63 -13.03
N GLY A 284 20.44 20.01 -12.91
CA GLY A 284 19.65 20.62 -14.00
C GLY A 284 18.80 19.59 -14.76
N GLY A 285 18.22 19.94 -15.89
CA GLY A 285 17.45 18.96 -16.69
C GLY A 285 16.07 18.57 -16.13
N LYS A 286 15.39 19.52 -15.47
CA LYS A 286 14.01 19.33 -14.94
C LYS A 286 12.97 19.12 -16.04
N ASP A 287 13.25 19.65 -17.24
CA ASP A 287 12.45 19.53 -18.45
C ASP A 287 12.33 18.08 -18.95
N PHE A 288 13.39 17.29 -18.80
CA PHE A 288 13.45 15.88 -19.19
C PHE A 288 13.53 14.89 -18.01
N ALA A 289 13.28 15.36 -16.78
CA ALA A 289 13.11 14.49 -15.61
C ALA A 289 11.70 13.86 -15.62
N VAL A 290 11.60 12.65 -16.17
CA VAL A 290 10.32 11.95 -16.43
C VAL A 290 9.71 11.38 -15.12
N GLN A 291 9.16 12.27 -14.28
CA GLN A 291 8.48 11.93 -13.03
C GLN A 291 7.27 12.83 -12.73
N VAL A 292 6.34 12.34 -11.90
CA VAL A 292 5.28 13.15 -11.28
C VAL A 292 5.21 12.83 -9.80
N LYS A 293 5.17 13.87 -8.96
CA LYS A 293 5.20 13.75 -7.48
C LYS A 293 6.40 12.98 -6.92
N GLY A 294 7.50 12.91 -7.67
CA GLY A 294 8.74 12.26 -7.27
C GLY A 294 8.80 10.79 -7.63
N LEU A 295 7.77 10.30 -8.33
CA LEU A 295 7.72 8.93 -8.84
C LEU A 295 7.93 8.96 -10.36
N GLU A 296 8.93 8.22 -10.82
CA GLU A 296 9.25 8.05 -12.24
C GLU A 296 8.04 7.52 -13.04
N MET A 297 7.90 7.91 -14.30
CA MET A 297 6.77 7.49 -15.12
C MET A 297 6.90 6.04 -15.58
N ALA A 298 5.76 5.38 -15.73
CA ALA A 298 5.66 4.06 -16.36
C ALA A 298 5.85 4.13 -17.89
N ALA A 299 5.97 2.97 -18.53
CA ALA A 299 6.40 2.78 -19.92
C ALA A 299 5.41 3.21 -21.01
N TYR A 300 4.52 4.19 -20.74
CA TYR A 300 3.57 4.67 -21.73
C TYR A 300 3.77 6.16 -21.93
N ASP A 301 4.15 6.58 -23.14
CA ASP A 301 4.27 7.98 -23.50
C ASP A 301 2.89 8.65 -23.52
N PRO A 302 2.62 9.62 -22.64
CA PRO A 302 1.31 10.24 -22.55
C PRO A 302 0.94 11.11 -23.76
N ARG A 303 1.90 11.49 -24.62
CA ARG A 303 1.64 12.31 -25.81
C ARG A 303 0.79 11.58 -26.85
N GLY A 304 0.86 10.24 -26.89
CA GLY A 304 -0.02 9.39 -27.71
C GLY A 304 -1.26 8.84 -26.99
N SER A 305 -1.51 9.26 -25.75
CA SER A 305 -2.60 8.75 -24.89
C SER A 305 -2.96 9.82 -23.86
N TRP A 306 -3.68 10.88 -24.27
CA TRP A 306 -3.90 12.04 -23.40
C TRP A 306 -4.64 11.72 -22.10
N GLY A 307 -5.55 10.73 -22.11
CA GLY A 307 -6.17 10.24 -20.88
C GLY A 307 -5.15 9.65 -19.90
N GLN A 308 -4.12 8.97 -20.40
CA GLN A 308 -3.03 8.45 -19.58
C GLN A 308 -2.16 9.58 -19.03
N GLY A 309 -1.94 10.64 -19.81
CA GLY A 309 -1.30 11.88 -19.34
C GLY A 309 -2.03 12.49 -18.14
N LEU A 310 -3.36 12.63 -18.22
CA LEU A 310 -4.17 13.07 -17.08
C LEU A 310 -4.02 12.11 -15.89
N SER A 311 -4.12 10.79 -16.12
CA SER A 311 -3.97 9.76 -15.08
C SER A 311 -2.65 9.90 -14.32
N TYR A 312 -1.53 10.07 -15.02
CA TYR A 312 -0.23 10.30 -14.38
C TYR A 312 -0.18 11.58 -13.57
N ALA A 313 -0.72 12.67 -14.12
CA ALA A 313 -0.72 13.96 -13.46
C ALA A 313 -1.48 13.90 -12.12
N VAL A 314 -2.65 13.26 -12.07
CA VAL A 314 -3.54 13.30 -10.89
C VAL A 314 -3.38 12.13 -9.91
N ALA A 315 -2.68 11.06 -10.31
CA ALA A 315 -2.49 9.87 -9.49
C ALA A 315 -1.95 10.19 -8.08
N ASN A 316 -2.60 9.62 -7.06
CA ASN A 316 -2.26 9.88 -5.65
C ASN A 316 -0.82 9.48 -5.28
N ARG A 317 -0.26 8.44 -5.87
CA ARG A 317 1.10 7.97 -5.56
C ARG A 317 2.19 8.53 -6.48
N GLY A 318 1.84 9.42 -7.41
CA GLY A 318 2.73 9.85 -8.51
C GLY A 318 2.51 9.05 -9.81
N ALA A 319 3.37 9.26 -10.82
CA ALA A 319 3.18 8.79 -12.20
C ALA A 319 3.13 7.25 -12.35
N CYS A 320 1.98 6.65 -12.04
CA CYS A 320 1.77 5.21 -12.09
C CYS A 320 0.53 4.84 -12.91
N HIS A 321 0.73 4.02 -13.93
CA HIS A 321 -0.33 3.58 -14.85
C HIS A 321 -1.37 2.65 -14.20
N LEU A 322 -1.06 2.09 -13.03
CA LEU A 322 -1.97 1.24 -12.26
C LEU A 322 -2.93 2.05 -11.35
N SER A 323 -2.86 3.39 -11.37
CA SER A 323 -3.89 4.24 -10.74
C SER A 323 -5.15 4.29 -11.60
N ALA A 324 -4.98 4.52 -12.91
CA ALA A 324 -5.97 4.28 -13.94
C ALA A 324 -5.25 4.02 -15.27
N TYR A 325 -5.85 3.18 -16.11
CA TYR A 325 -5.24 2.71 -17.35
C TYR A 325 -6.07 3.01 -18.61
N PRO A 326 -6.42 4.28 -18.89
CA PRO A 326 -7.16 4.69 -20.09
C PRO A 326 -6.42 4.35 -21.40
N THR A 327 -5.10 4.16 -21.40
CA THR A 327 -4.35 3.65 -22.57
C THR A 327 -4.97 2.39 -23.16
N GLY A 328 -5.57 1.54 -22.33
CA GLY A 328 -6.34 0.39 -22.82
C GLY A 328 -7.47 0.79 -23.78
N LEU A 329 -8.29 1.79 -23.42
CA LEU A 329 -9.35 2.28 -24.29
C LEU A 329 -8.84 3.10 -25.48
N GLU A 330 -7.76 3.87 -25.28
CA GLU A 330 -7.23 4.80 -26.29
C GLU A 330 -6.45 4.08 -27.40
N VAL A 331 -5.56 3.17 -27.01
CA VAL A 331 -4.58 2.55 -27.92
C VAL A 331 -4.90 1.07 -28.14
N LEU A 332 -5.01 0.29 -27.06
CA LEU A 332 -5.17 -1.17 -27.17
C LEU A 332 -6.49 -1.58 -27.85
N PHE A 333 -7.60 -0.99 -27.41
CA PHE A 333 -8.91 -1.28 -27.99
C PHE A 333 -9.33 -0.30 -29.08
N GLY A 334 -8.74 0.91 -29.14
CA GLY A 334 -9.14 1.96 -30.08
C GLY A 334 -10.62 2.32 -29.96
N LEU A 335 -11.12 2.45 -28.72
CA LEU A 335 -12.49 2.84 -28.38
C LEU A 335 -12.61 4.32 -28.01
N LEU A 336 -11.49 5.00 -27.77
CA LEU A 336 -11.42 6.45 -27.57
C LEU A 336 -10.33 7.03 -28.46
N ASN A 337 -10.58 8.19 -29.06
CA ASN A 337 -9.55 8.87 -29.84
C ASN A 337 -8.46 9.40 -28.89
N PRO A 338 -7.17 9.01 -29.02
CA PRO A 338 -6.11 9.42 -28.10
C PRO A 338 -5.84 10.94 -28.08
N TYR A 339 -6.20 11.67 -29.14
CA TYR A 339 -5.88 13.09 -29.35
C TYR A 339 -7.10 14.00 -29.17
N THR A 340 -7.96 13.69 -28.19
CA THR A 340 -9.04 14.60 -27.76
C THR A 340 -9.17 14.60 -26.25
N THR A 341 -9.47 15.76 -25.66
CA THR A 341 -9.73 15.90 -24.22
C THR A 341 -11.09 15.35 -23.81
N ARG A 342 -12.00 15.19 -24.78
CA ARG A 342 -13.37 14.73 -24.54
C ARG A 342 -13.37 13.32 -23.92
N ALA A 343 -14.26 13.11 -22.97
CA ALA A 343 -14.45 11.88 -22.19
C ALA A 343 -13.28 11.45 -21.28
N LYS A 344 -12.05 11.94 -21.50
CA LYS A 344 -10.85 11.49 -20.75
C LYS A 344 -10.98 11.68 -19.25
N PRO A 345 -11.35 12.86 -18.72
CA PRO A 345 -11.49 13.05 -17.27
C PRO A 345 -12.48 12.08 -16.63
N ARG A 346 -13.54 11.72 -17.34
CA ARG A 346 -14.59 10.84 -16.84
C ARG A 346 -14.16 9.38 -16.80
N PHE A 347 -13.41 8.90 -17.80
CA PHE A 347 -12.84 7.56 -17.77
C PHE A 347 -11.70 7.43 -16.76
N VAL A 348 -10.85 8.45 -16.62
CA VAL A 348 -9.84 8.46 -15.54
C VAL A 348 -10.52 8.39 -14.17
N TYR A 349 -11.52 9.24 -13.91
CA TYR A 349 -12.33 9.18 -12.69
C TYR A 349 -12.93 7.78 -12.44
N PHE A 350 -13.51 7.16 -13.47
CA PHE A 350 -14.09 5.83 -13.38
C PHE A 350 -13.06 4.75 -13.05
N PHE A 351 -11.95 4.68 -13.79
CA PHE A 351 -10.93 3.66 -13.59
C PHE A 351 -10.22 3.81 -12.24
N GLU A 352 -9.93 5.02 -11.79
CA GLU A 352 -9.35 5.23 -10.46
C GLU A 352 -10.28 4.73 -9.34
N ASN A 353 -11.61 4.92 -9.49
CA ASN A 353 -12.57 4.37 -8.54
C ASN A 353 -12.61 2.84 -8.60
N LEU A 354 -12.68 2.29 -9.82
CA LEU A 354 -12.72 0.85 -10.03
C LEU A 354 -11.45 0.18 -9.48
N TYR A 355 -10.28 0.75 -9.77
CA TYR A 355 -8.98 0.20 -9.39
C TYR A 355 -8.73 0.31 -7.88
N ALA A 356 -9.14 1.42 -7.25
CA ALA A 356 -9.12 1.52 -5.78
C ALA A 356 -10.00 0.43 -5.12
N ALA A 357 -11.16 0.13 -5.70
CA ALA A 357 -12.01 -0.97 -5.24
C ALA A 357 -11.36 -2.35 -5.47
N ILE A 358 -10.82 -2.60 -6.67
CA ILE A 358 -10.13 -3.87 -7.02
C ILE A 358 -8.94 -4.12 -6.10
N ASN A 359 -8.13 -3.09 -5.84
CA ASN A 359 -6.97 -3.18 -4.94
C ASN A 359 -7.40 -3.51 -3.51
N SER A 360 -8.52 -2.94 -3.04
CA SER A 360 -9.09 -3.25 -1.72
C SER A 360 -9.62 -4.68 -1.62
N LEU A 361 -10.05 -5.26 -2.75
CA LEU A 361 -10.44 -6.67 -2.85
C LEU A 361 -9.24 -7.62 -3.03
N GLN A 362 -8.03 -7.07 -3.16
CA GLN A 362 -6.79 -7.83 -3.44
C GLN A 362 -6.92 -8.74 -4.68
N THR A 363 -7.65 -8.28 -5.70
CA THR A 363 -7.83 -8.99 -6.98
C THR A 363 -6.93 -8.36 -8.06
N CYS A 364 -6.44 -9.16 -9.01
CA CYS A 364 -5.57 -8.67 -10.08
C CYS A 364 -6.30 -7.68 -11.00
N GLN A 365 -5.68 -6.53 -11.29
CA GLN A 365 -6.26 -5.49 -12.16
C GLN A 365 -6.41 -5.93 -13.63
N PHE A 366 -5.66 -6.94 -14.10
CA PHE A 366 -5.83 -7.49 -15.45
C PHE A 366 -7.20 -8.15 -15.67
N THR A 367 -7.97 -8.38 -14.61
CA THR A 367 -9.37 -8.84 -14.72
C THR A 367 -10.33 -7.72 -15.17
N SER A 368 -9.95 -6.46 -15.04
CA SER A 368 -10.84 -5.30 -15.19
C SER A 368 -11.47 -5.20 -16.57
N TYR A 369 -10.66 -5.20 -17.64
CA TYR A 369 -11.17 -5.11 -19.00
C TYR A 369 -11.96 -6.33 -19.42
N ALA A 370 -11.59 -7.53 -18.96
CA ALA A 370 -12.40 -8.72 -19.18
C ALA A 370 -13.79 -8.57 -18.52
N TYR A 371 -13.87 -7.99 -17.32
CA TYR A 371 -15.16 -7.85 -16.64
C TYR A 371 -15.99 -6.69 -17.20
N VAL A 372 -15.36 -5.62 -17.68
CA VAL A 372 -16.03 -4.43 -18.22
C VAL A 372 -16.48 -4.62 -19.67
N LEU A 373 -15.68 -5.28 -20.52
CA LEU A 373 -15.91 -5.30 -21.98
C LEU A 373 -16.54 -6.59 -22.51
N GLU A 374 -16.47 -7.69 -21.75
CA GLU A 374 -17.10 -8.94 -22.16
C GLU A 374 -18.61 -9.09 -21.86
N PRO A 375 -19.27 -8.32 -20.96
CA PRO A 375 -20.73 -8.37 -20.82
C PRO A 375 -21.43 -8.28 -22.19
N PRO A 376 -22.53 -9.04 -22.43
CA PRO A 376 -23.13 -9.18 -23.76
C PRO A 376 -23.40 -7.85 -24.48
N ILE A 377 -23.93 -6.86 -23.76
CA ILE A 377 -24.24 -5.54 -24.33
C ILE A 377 -23.00 -4.87 -24.90
N VAL A 378 -21.85 -4.95 -24.24
CA VAL A 378 -20.60 -4.34 -24.72
C VAL A 378 -19.97 -5.20 -25.80
N LYS A 379 -19.92 -6.52 -25.61
CA LYS A 379 -19.26 -7.47 -26.52
C LYS A 379 -19.87 -7.50 -27.91
N TYR A 380 -21.20 -7.43 -28.00
CA TYR A 380 -21.93 -7.55 -29.27
C TYR A 380 -22.26 -6.19 -29.91
N THR A 381 -21.98 -5.07 -29.22
CA THR A 381 -22.11 -3.75 -29.85
C THR A 381 -20.97 -3.54 -30.86
N PRO A 382 -21.28 -3.21 -32.13
CA PRO A 382 -20.26 -2.87 -33.12
C PRO A 382 -19.27 -1.82 -32.63
N LYS A 383 -17.98 -2.06 -32.85
CA LYS A 383 -16.87 -1.25 -32.30
C LYS A 383 -17.02 0.25 -32.58
N PHE A 384 -17.45 0.63 -33.78
CA PHE A 384 -17.69 2.04 -34.14
C PHE A 384 -18.78 2.69 -33.28
N MET A 385 -19.93 2.01 -33.10
CA MET A 385 -21.00 2.52 -32.22
C MET A 385 -20.55 2.58 -30.77
N LEU A 386 -19.81 1.57 -30.29
CA LEU A 386 -19.26 1.56 -28.94
C LEU A 386 -18.28 2.74 -28.74
N GLY A 387 -17.38 2.97 -29.69
CA GLY A 387 -16.43 4.07 -29.67
C GLY A 387 -17.11 5.44 -29.68
N LEU A 388 -18.10 5.64 -30.55
CA LEU A 388 -18.92 6.86 -30.54
C LEU A 388 -19.60 7.07 -29.19
N THR A 389 -20.23 6.02 -28.64
CA THR A 389 -20.93 6.11 -27.37
C THR A 389 -19.97 6.44 -26.23
N MET A 390 -18.82 5.78 -26.15
CA MET A 390 -17.81 6.08 -25.14
C MET A 390 -17.25 7.50 -25.29
N GLN A 391 -17.00 7.95 -26.51
CA GLN A 391 -16.36 9.25 -26.76
C GLN A 391 -17.31 10.44 -26.54
N TYR A 392 -18.59 10.30 -26.91
CA TYR A 392 -19.55 11.41 -26.92
C TYR A 392 -20.57 11.35 -25.77
N LEU A 393 -20.88 10.15 -25.27
CA LEU A 393 -21.82 9.87 -24.19
C LEU A 393 -21.15 9.04 -23.07
N PRO A 394 -20.03 9.52 -22.48
CA PRO A 394 -19.24 8.71 -21.55
C PRO A 394 -19.98 8.39 -20.25
N ALA A 395 -20.95 9.21 -19.84
CA ALA A 395 -21.73 8.95 -18.63
C ALA A 395 -22.63 7.73 -18.79
N GLU A 396 -23.32 7.67 -19.91
CA GLU A 396 -24.23 6.62 -20.32
C GLU A 396 -23.44 5.34 -20.60
N ALA A 397 -22.32 5.45 -21.31
CA ALA A 397 -21.42 4.33 -21.58
C ALA A 397 -20.95 3.66 -20.27
N ILE A 398 -20.46 4.47 -19.31
CA ILE A 398 -20.04 3.96 -17.99
C ILE A 398 -21.23 3.36 -17.23
N MET A 399 -22.43 3.93 -17.35
CA MET A 399 -23.61 3.38 -16.68
C MET A 399 -23.99 1.98 -17.16
N LEU A 400 -23.73 1.69 -18.44
CA LEU A 400 -24.01 0.38 -19.06
C LEU A 400 -22.91 -0.66 -18.82
N MET A 401 -21.75 -0.26 -18.28
CA MET A 401 -20.68 -1.20 -17.91
C MET A 401 -21.07 -2.04 -16.69
N ASP A 402 -20.96 -3.37 -16.82
CA ASP A 402 -21.24 -4.33 -15.74
C ASP A 402 -19.95 -4.70 -14.99
N VAL A 403 -19.70 -4.05 -13.85
CA VAL A 403 -18.61 -4.42 -12.92
C VAL A 403 -19.13 -5.28 -11.75
N SER A 404 -20.34 -5.83 -11.86
CA SER A 404 -20.99 -6.55 -10.76
C SER A 404 -20.28 -7.84 -10.36
N ILE A 405 -19.42 -8.40 -11.22
CA ILE A 405 -18.61 -9.59 -10.88
C ILE A 405 -17.86 -9.38 -9.56
N TYR A 406 -17.15 -8.27 -9.41
CA TYR A 406 -16.42 -7.96 -8.18
C TYR A 406 -17.34 -7.86 -6.96
N SER A 407 -18.44 -7.11 -7.07
CA SER A 407 -19.40 -6.95 -5.96
C SER A 407 -20.09 -8.26 -5.56
N LYS A 408 -20.35 -9.14 -6.54
CA LYS A 408 -20.95 -10.46 -6.34
C LYS A 408 -19.97 -11.43 -5.68
N LEU A 409 -18.69 -11.42 -6.08
CA LEU A 409 -17.63 -12.18 -5.42
C LEU A 409 -17.46 -11.73 -3.97
N PHE A 410 -17.36 -10.41 -3.73
CA PHE A 410 -17.29 -9.85 -2.37
C PHE A 410 -18.47 -10.30 -1.50
N SER A 411 -19.70 -10.19 -2.03
CA SER A 411 -20.91 -10.57 -1.30
C SER A 411 -20.94 -12.08 -1.00
N ALA A 412 -20.49 -12.92 -1.94
CA ALA A 412 -20.45 -14.37 -1.76
C ALA A 412 -19.40 -14.79 -0.72
N VAL A 413 -18.24 -14.12 -0.70
CA VAL A 413 -17.17 -14.41 0.27
C VAL A 413 -17.56 -13.92 1.67
N THR A 414 -18.04 -12.69 1.80
CA THR A 414 -18.24 -12.03 3.11
C THR A 414 -19.63 -12.19 3.70
N GLY A 415 -20.63 -12.51 2.87
CA GLY A 415 -22.06 -12.43 3.25
C GLY A 415 -22.62 -11.01 3.32
N ILE A 416 -21.81 -9.97 3.10
CA ILE A 416 -22.24 -8.57 3.12
C ILE A 416 -22.81 -8.21 1.74
N ARG A 417 -24.07 -7.80 1.69
CA ARG A 417 -24.70 -7.36 0.44
C ARG A 417 -24.03 -6.09 -0.07
N MET A 418 -23.54 -6.13 -1.31
CA MET A 418 -22.99 -4.97 -2.01
C MET A 418 -23.39 -5.01 -3.49
N CYS A 419 -23.88 -3.90 -4.03
CA CYS A 419 -24.07 -3.71 -5.46
C CYS A 419 -22.87 -3.00 -6.11
N GLN A 420 -22.82 -2.96 -7.44
CA GLN A 420 -21.71 -2.36 -8.18
C GLN A 420 -21.51 -0.86 -7.90
N TRP A 421 -22.60 -0.12 -7.70
CA TRP A 421 -22.55 1.32 -7.43
C TRP A 421 -21.97 1.63 -6.05
N GLU A 422 -22.32 0.83 -5.05
CA GLU A 422 -21.76 0.93 -3.70
C GLU A 422 -20.27 0.60 -3.72
N MET A 423 -19.86 -0.39 -4.50
CA MET A 423 -18.45 -0.76 -4.69
C MET A 423 -17.66 0.38 -5.36
N LEU A 424 -18.17 0.97 -6.45
CA LEU A 424 -17.54 2.13 -7.09
C LEU A 424 -17.49 3.35 -6.16
N LYS A 425 -18.53 3.56 -5.34
CA LYS A 425 -18.54 4.60 -4.29
C LYS A 425 -17.49 4.32 -3.22
N ALA A 426 -17.28 3.06 -2.84
CA ALA A 426 -16.22 2.68 -1.91
C ALA A 426 -14.82 2.94 -2.49
N GLY A 427 -14.61 2.63 -3.77
CA GLY A 427 -13.39 2.99 -4.48
C GLY A 427 -13.15 4.51 -4.51
N ASN A 428 -14.19 5.30 -4.82
CA ASN A 428 -14.10 6.78 -4.77
C ASN A 428 -13.76 7.29 -3.37
N ARG A 429 -14.32 6.68 -2.32
CA ARG A 429 -13.99 7.00 -0.93
C ARG A 429 -12.50 6.75 -0.63
N VAL A 430 -11.97 5.59 -1.02
CA VAL A 430 -10.55 5.25 -0.81
C VAL A 430 -9.65 6.24 -1.54
N HIS A 431 -9.88 6.46 -2.83
CA HIS A 431 -9.09 7.37 -3.65
C HIS A 431 -9.15 8.83 -3.12
N THR A 432 -10.32 9.28 -2.69
CA THR A 432 -10.48 10.63 -2.11
C THR A 432 -9.79 10.75 -0.75
N LEU A 433 -9.81 9.70 0.07
CA LEU A 433 -9.11 9.67 1.36
C LEU A 433 -7.59 9.74 1.19
N GLU A 434 -7.04 8.97 0.25
CA GLU A 434 -5.63 9.06 -0.14
C GLU A 434 -5.27 10.48 -0.62
N ARG A 435 -6.11 11.08 -1.48
CA ARG A 435 -5.92 12.46 -1.92
C ARG A 435 -5.92 13.43 -0.73
N LEU A 436 -6.85 13.26 0.20
CA LEU A 436 -6.93 14.09 1.39
C LEU A 436 -5.64 13.97 2.23
N MET A 437 -5.13 12.76 2.43
CA MET A 437 -3.85 12.52 3.11
C MET A 437 -2.71 13.25 2.39
N ASN A 438 -2.62 13.15 1.07
CA ASN A 438 -1.61 13.85 0.28
C ASN A 438 -1.73 15.38 0.40
N THR A 439 -2.94 15.92 0.37
CA THR A 439 -3.14 17.37 0.53
C THR A 439 -2.78 17.84 1.94
N ARG A 440 -2.92 16.99 2.96
CA ARG A 440 -2.40 17.28 4.30
C ARG A 440 -0.87 17.38 4.28
N GLU A 441 -0.19 16.52 3.52
CA GLU A 441 1.27 16.54 3.34
C GLU A 441 1.75 17.59 2.32
N GLY A 442 0.86 18.46 1.82
CA GLY A 442 1.22 19.62 1.00
C GLY A 442 1.03 19.46 -0.51
N ILE A 443 0.55 18.31 -1.00
CA ILE A 443 0.22 18.12 -2.42
C ILE A 443 -0.93 19.07 -2.82
N ARG A 444 -0.74 19.81 -3.91
CA ARG A 444 -1.71 20.78 -4.47
C ARG A 444 -1.77 20.64 -5.99
N ARG A 445 -2.58 21.49 -6.64
CA ARG A 445 -2.69 21.58 -8.10
C ARG A 445 -1.34 21.70 -8.82
N LYS A 446 -0.38 22.44 -8.25
CA LYS A 446 0.97 22.58 -8.82
C LYS A 446 1.70 21.24 -9.00
N ASP A 447 1.34 20.23 -8.22
CA ASP A 447 1.94 18.89 -8.25
C ASP A 447 1.15 17.92 -9.15
N ASP A 448 -0.02 18.33 -9.64
CA ASP A 448 -0.81 17.61 -10.64
C ASP A 448 -0.43 18.07 -12.04
N THR A 449 0.84 17.89 -12.38
CA THR A 449 1.44 18.28 -13.66
C THR A 449 2.14 17.10 -14.33
N LEU A 450 2.61 17.31 -15.56
CA LEU A 450 3.55 16.45 -16.26
C LEU A 450 4.91 17.15 -16.41
N PRO A 451 6.00 16.40 -16.62
CA PRO A 451 7.27 16.94 -17.12
C PRO A 451 7.09 17.83 -18.35
N GLU A 452 7.91 18.87 -18.47
CA GLU A 452 7.81 19.88 -19.53
C GLU A 452 7.88 19.26 -20.93
N ARG A 453 8.72 18.23 -21.09
CA ARG A 453 8.79 17.39 -22.30
C ARG A 453 7.40 17.02 -22.84
N PHE A 454 6.48 16.56 -21.99
CA PHE A 454 5.16 16.12 -22.47
C PHE A 454 4.17 17.25 -22.71
N LEU A 455 4.44 18.42 -22.15
CA LEU A 455 3.58 19.61 -22.27
C LEU A 455 3.99 20.49 -23.46
N LYS A 456 5.25 20.40 -23.91
CA LYS A 456 5.81 21.30 -24.92
C LYS A 456 6.49 20.63 -26.11
N GLU A 457 6.99 19.40 -25.96
CA GLU A 457 7.75 18.73 -27.02
C GLU A 457 6.94 17.58 -27.64
N GLY A 458 6.77 17.62 -28.96
CA GLY A 458 6.23 16.48 -29.71
C GLY A 458 7.18 15.29 -29.71
N ARG A 459 6.65 14.10 -30.00
CA ARG A 459 7.48 12.90 -30.22
C ARG A 459 8.15 12.98 -31.59
N SER A 460 9.36 12.42 -31.72
CA SER A 460 10.04 12.32 -33.02
C SER A 460 9.29 11.46 -34.05
N CYS A 461 8.48 10.50 -33.59
CA CYS A 461 7.68 9.62 -34.44
C CYS A 461 6.29 10.17 -34.80
N ASP A 462 5.96 11.40 -34.37
CA ASP A 462 4.65 12.02 -34.54
C ASP A 462 4.79 13.31 -35.34
N GLU A 463 4.43 13.28 -36.62
CA GLU A 463 4.57 14.41 -37.55
C GLU A 463 3.76 15.64 -37.13
N ALA A 464 2.64 15.43 -36.43
CA ALA A 464 1.82 16.50 -35.90
C ALA A 464 2.34 17.05 -34.56
N HIS A 465 3.41 16.46 -34.02
CA HIS A 465 4.09 16.87 -32.80
C HIS A 465 3.14 17.12 -31.62
N HIS A 466 2.16 16.21 -31.42
CA HIS A 466 1.17 16.37 -30.36
C HIS A 466 1.81 16.43 -28.97
N THR A 467 1.30 17.34 -28.15
CA THR A 467 1.59 17.48 -26.72
C THR A 467 0.33 17.21 -25.90
N VAL A 468 0.46 17.03 -24.59
CA VAL A 468 -0.69 16.73 -23.72
C VAL A 468 -1.38 18.04 -23.29
N PRO A 469 -2.66 18.29 -23.66
CA PRO A 469 -3.42 19.46 -23.23
C PRO A 469 -3.96 19.27 -21.79
N LEU A 470 -3.04 19.19 -20.83
CA LEU A 470 -3.35 18.79 -19.45
C LEU A 470 -4.33 19.76 -18.74
N ASN A 471 -4.14 21.06 -18.91
CA ASN A 471 -4.90 22.08 -18.18
C ASN A 471 -6.41 21.99 -18.46
N GLU A 472 -6.79 21.76 -19.71
CA GLU A 472 -8.20 21.57 -20.12
C GLU A 472 -8.84 20.37 -19.41
N MET A 473 -8.10 19.25 -19.35
CA MET A 473 -8.60 18.03 -18.72
C MET A 473 -8.63 18.10 -17.19
N LEU A 474 -7.69 18.82 -16.58
CA LEU A 474 -7.51 18.86 -15.12
C LEU A 474 -8.69 19.55 -14.41
N GLU A 475 -9.24 20.61 -15.01
CA GLU A 475 -10.39 21.33 -14.45
C GLU A 475 -11.66 20.47 -14.44
N ASP A 476 -11.95 19.82 -15.56
CA ASP A 476 -13.04 18.86 -15.67
C ASP A 476 -12.90 17.70 -14.68
N TYR A 477 -11.67 17.21 -14.51
CA TYR A 477 -11.36 16.17 -13.55
C TYR A 477 -11.65 16.61 -12.10
N TYR A 478 -11.19 17.81 -11.69
CA TYR A 478 -11.49 18.33 -10.35
C TYR A 478 -12.98 18.54 -10.12
N LYS A 479 -13.71 19.02 -11.12
CA LYS A 479 -15.17 19.15 -11.06
C LYS A 479 -15.85 17.80 -10.84
N LEU A 480 -15.43 16.75 -11.56
CA LEU A 480 -15.95 15.39 -11.40
C LEU A 480 -15.65 14.81 -10.01
N ARG A 481 -14.44 15.07 -9.49
CA ARG A 481 -14.01 14.66 -8.15
C ARG A 481 -14.68 15.48 -7.04
N GLY A 482 -15.20 16.67 -7.34
CA GLY A 482 -15.67 17.64 -6.36
C GLY A 482 -14.52 18.17 -5.49
N TYR A 483 -13.39 18.44 -6.14
CA TYR A 483 -12.23 19.12 -5.57
C TYR A 483 -12.32 20.62 -5.86
N ASP A 484 -11.64 21.44 -5.07
CA ASP A 484 -11.49 22.86 -5.36
C ASP A 484 -10.39 23.12 -6.43
N HIS A 485 -10.16 24.39 -6.75
CA HIS A 485 -9.14 24.80 -7.71
C HIS A 485 -7.71 24.49 -7.27
N GLN A 486 -7.47 24.20 -5.99
CA GLN A 486 -6.17 23.75 -5.46
C GLN A 486 -6.03 22.22 -5.49
N GLY A 487 -7.06 21.50 -5.97
CA GLY A 487 -7.09 20.04 -5.98
C GLY A 487 -7.32 19.43 -4.59
N ILE A 488 -7.95 20.19 -3.67
CA ILE A 488 -8.29 19.73 -2.32
C ILE A 488 -9.74 19.19 -2.32
N PRO A 489 -9.99 17.99 -1.76
CA PRO A 489 -11.35 17.48 -1.61
C PRO A 489 -12.27 18.43 -0.84
N SER A 490 -13.39 18.83 -1.44
CA SER A 490 -14.33 19.73 -0.78
C SER A 490 -15.05 19.06 0.40
N ALA A 491 -15.42 19.84 1.42
CA ALA A 491 -16.18 19.35 2.57
C ALA A 491 -17.50 18.65 2.16
N LYS A 492 -18.14 19.12 1.08
CA LYS A 492 -19.34 18.49 0.50
C LYS A 492 -19.03 17.08 -0.01
N THR A 493 -17.95 16.91 -0.75
CA THR A 493 -17.49 15.60 -1.27
C THR A 493 -17.16 14.66 -0.12
N LEU A 494 -16.43 15.13 0.88
CA LEU A 494 -16.07 14.33 2.06
C LEU A 494 -17.30 13.83 2.81
N ARG A 495 -18.28 14.71 3.08
CA ARG A 495 -19.56 14.31 3.68
C ARG A 495 -20.31 13.30 2.82
N LYS A 496 -20.41 13.52 1.50
CA LYS A 496 -21.09 12.61 0.55
C LYS A 496 -20.47 11.20 0.55
N LEU A 497 -19.15 11.12 0.71
CA LEU A 497 -18.41 9.88 0.76
C LEU A 497 -18.38 9.28 2.18
N GLY A 498 -18.79 10.00 3.21
CA GLY A 498 -18.70 9.55 4.61
C GLY A 498 -17.25 9.51 5.10
N ILE A 499 -16.41 10.43 4.61
CA ILE A 499 -15.06 10.65 5.12
C ILE A 499 -15.18 11.69 6.23
N GLU A 500 -15.10 11.24 7.47
CA GLU A 500 -15.07 12.10 8.63
C GLU A 500 -13.64 12.62 8.81
N ILE A 501 -13.42 13.92 8.56
CA ILE A 501 -12.23 14.59 9.07
C ILE A 501 -12.46 14.78 10.56
N LYS A 502 -12.01 13.80 11.34
CA LYS A 502 -11.76 14.05 12.75
C LYS A 502 -10.46 14.82 12.80
N ASP A 503 -10.54 16.14 12.91
CA ASP A 503 -9.40 16.90 13.38
C ASP A 503 -8.95 16.19 14.68
N PRO A 504 -7.66 15.87 14.87
CA PRO A 504 -7.12 15.48 16.16
C PRO A 504 -7.67 16.31 17.34
N GLY A 505 -8.04 17.57 17.08
CA GLY A 505 -8.75 18.46 18.00
C GLY A 505 -10.29 18.43 17.95
N ASP A 506 -10.91 17.92 16.88
CA ASP A 506 -12.38 17.86 16.72
C ASP A 506 -13.01 16.56 17.25
N SER A 507 -12.21 15.57 17.63
CA SER A 507 -12.66 14.59 18.64
C SER A 507 -13.00 15.25 19.99
N PHE A 508 -12.77 16.56 20.13
CA PHE A 508 -13.05 17.37 21.31
C PHE A 508 -14.02 18.53 21.10
N LYS A 509 -14.47 18.81 19.86
CA LYS A 509 -15.45 19.87 19.64
C LYS A 509 -16.86 19.30 19.54
N GLU A 510 -17.64 19.69 20.54
CA GLU A 510 -19.07 19.45 20.72
C GLU A 510 -19.48 18.06 21.23
N ASN A 511 -18.95 17.66 22.38
CA ASN A 511 -19.86 17.21 23.43
C ASN A 511 -20.13 18.42 24.34
N LYS A 512 -21.06 19.29 23.93
CA LYS A 512 -21.45 20.51 24.69
C LYS A 512 -21.93 20.17 26.12
N ASP A 513 -22.23 18.90 26.38
CA ASP A 513 -22.77 18.42 27.65
C ASP A 513 -21.72 17.96 28.67
N PHE A 514 -20.43 17.89 28.31
CA PHE A 514 -19.38 17.44 29.25
C PHE A 514 -18.16 18.37 29.29
N ARG A 515 -18.08 19.19 30.34
CA ARG A 515 -16.84 19.89 30.74
C ARG A 515 -15.90 18.88 31.39
N PHE A 516 -14.86 18.44 30.67
CA PHE A 516 -13.76 17.69 31.28
C PHE A 516 -12.99 18.60 32.25
N ILE A 517 -12.97 18.24 33.53
CA ILE A 517 -12.17 18.93 34.55
C ILE A 517 -10.72 18.49 34.34
N VAL A 518 -9.91 19.33 33.70
CA VAL A 518 -8.46 19.12 33.60
C VAL A 518 -7.80 19.78 34.82
N PRO A 519 -7.12 19.02 35.70
CA PRO A 519 -6.44 19.59 36.84
C PRO A 519 -5.36 20.59 36.38
N LYS A 520 -5.41 21.84 36.89
CA LYS A 520 -4.38 22.84 36.62
C LYS A 520 -3.21 22.68 37.59
N GLY A 521 -1.99 22.79 37.08
CA GLY A 521 -0.76 22.69 37.88
C GLY A 521 -0.18 21.27 37.98
N LYS A 522 1.15 21.17 37.96
CA LYS A 522 1.92 19.91 37.91
C LYS A 522 1.63 18.99 39.10
N TRP A 523 1.49 19.56 40.30
CA TRP A 523 1.18 18.81 41.52
C TRP A 523 -0.22 18.18 41.48
N MET A 524 -1.25 18.96 41.13
CA MET A 524 -2.62 18.46 40.98
C MET A 524 -2.73 17.35 39.92
N LYS A 525 -2.07 17.52 38.76
CA LYS A 525 -2.01 16.50 37.71
C LYS A 525 -1.36 15.21 38.24
N ARG A 526 -0.24 15.32 38.97
CA ARG A 526 0.47 14.17 39.54
C ARG A 526 -0.39 13.44 40.58
N SER A 527 -1.08 14.17 41.45
CA SER A 527 -1.99 13.61 42.46
C SER A 527 -3.19 12.90 41.81
N TYR A 528 -3.83 13.53 40.82
CA TYR A 528 -4.92 12.93 40.05
C TYR A 528 -4.50 11.60 39.41
N ILE A 529 -3.38 11.60 38.69
CA ILE A 529 -2.87 10.39 38.03
C ILE A 529 -2.48 9.30 39.04
N SER A 530 -1.95 9.67 40.21
CA SER A 530 -1.64 8.72 41.28
C SER A 530 -2.90 8.03 41.81
N ILE A 531 -3.97 8.80 42.03
CA ILE A 531 -5.27 8.27 42.48
C ILE A 531 -5.87 7.36 41.41
N MET A 532 -5.84 7.78 40.15
CA MET A 532 -6.36 6.99 39.03
C MET A 532 -5.62 5.66 38.86
N LEU A 533 -4.29 5.66 38.83
CA LEU A 533 -3.50 4.44 38.72
C LEU A 533 -3.69 3.51 39.92
N TRP A 534 -3.80 4.06 41.14
CA TRP A 534 -4.15 3.28 42.33
C TRP A 534 -5.52 2.62 42.20
N PHE A 535 -6.52 3.38 41.76
CA PHE A 535 -7.88 2.88 41.59
C PHE A 535 -7.98 1.83 40.49
N VAL A 536 -7.36 2.06 39.33
CA VAL A 536 -7.32 1.12 38.21
C VAL A 536 -6.66 -0.19 38.62
N GLY A 537 -5.53 -0.15 39.31
CA GLY A 537 -4.86 -1.36 39.82
C GLY A 537 -5.75 -2.17 40.78
N ARG A 538 -6.41 -1.49 41.73
CA ARG A 538 -7.38 -2.12 42.65
C ARG A 538 -8.59 -2.69 41.91
N ALA A 539 -9.12 -1.97 40.94
CA ALA A 539 -10.26 -2.41 40.14
C ALA A 539 -9.93 -3.63 39.28
N MET A 540 -8.72 -3.71 38.70
CA MET A 540 -8.27 -4.90 37.98
C MET A 540 -8.18 -6.13 38.89
N GLN A 541 -7.60 -5.96 40.10
CA GLN A 541 -7.57 -7.03 41.10
C GLN A 541 -8.98 -7.50 41.47
N ALA A 542 -9.89 -6.56 41.71
CA ALA A 542 -11.27 -6.87 42.05
C ALA A 542 -11.97 -7.58 40.88
N ALA A 543 -11.89 -7.03 39.66
CA ALA A 543 -12.52 -7.56 38.46
C ALA A 543 -12.07 -8.99 38.13
N ALA A 544 -10.80 -9.32 38.35
CA ALA A 544 -10.30 -10.68 38.20
C ALA A 544 -11.00 -11.73 39.09
N LYS A 545 -11.62 -11.30 40.20
CA LYS A 545 -12.40 -12.16 41.10
C LYS A 545 -13.90 -12.19 40.81
N VAL A 546 -14.45 -11.20 40.10
CA VAL A 546 -15.91 -11.04 39.94
C VAL A 546 -16.40 -11.15 38.51
N ASP A 547 -15.59 -10.85 37.50
CA ASP A 547 -15.97 -11.01 36.09
C ASP A 547 -15.26 -12.21 35.46
N LYS A 548 -16.04 -13.16 34.94
CA LYS A 548 -15.53 -14.39 34.30
C LYS A 548 -14.65 -14.08 33.07
N GLY A 549 -14.96 -13.04 32.32
CA GLY A 549 -14.19 -12.67 31.12
C GLY A 549 -12.85 -12.04 31.49
N VAL A 550 -12.83 -11.14 32.48
CA VAL A 550 -11.58 -10.58 33.02
C VAL A 550 -10.70 -11.69 33.60
N LYS A 551 -11.29 -12.63 34.34
CA LYS A 551 -10.59 -13.81 34.85
C LYS A 551 -9.95 -14.64 33.72
N LYS A 552 -10.69 -14.90 32.63
CA LYS A 552 -10.19 -15.66 31.47
C LYS A 552 -8.99 -14.97 30.80
N GLU A 553 -9.01 -13.64 30.66
CA GLU A 553 -7.85 -12.92 30.11
C GLU A 553 -6.63 -13.03 31.04
N PHE A 554 -6.82 -12.92 32.36
CA PHE A 554 -5.73 -13.15 33.33
C PHE A 554 -5.24 -14.59 33.39
N GLU A 555 -6.08 -15.59 33.08
CA GLU A 555 -5.67 -17.00 32.97
C GLU A 555 -4.61 -17.19 31.88
N SER A 556 -4.71 -16.43 30.78
CA SER A 556 -3.71 -16.46 29.71
C SER A 556 -2.33 -15.98 30.15
N ILE A 557 -2.23 -15.11 31.16
CA ILE A 557 -0.97 -14.56 31.66
C ILE A 557 -0.21 -15.61 32.51
N PRO A 558 1.11 -15.80 32.38
CA PRO A 558 1.85 -16.78 33.18
C PRO A 558 1.80 -16.52 34.69
N ALA A 559 1.92 -17.57 35.50
CA ALA A 559 2.09 -17.44 36.94
C ALA A 559 3.47 -16.81 37.26
N GLY A 560 3.52 -15.92 38.24
CA GLY A 560 4.71 -15.12 38.57
C GLY A 560 4.83 -13.80 37.79
N PHE A 561 4.00 -13.57 36.76
CA PHE A 561 4.12 -12.41 35.87
C PHE A 561 3.79 -11.09 36.57
N ARG A 562 4.70 -10.12 36.46
CA ARG A 562 4.59 -8.76 37.02
C ARG A 562 4.62 -7.73 35.91
N PHE A 563 3.63 -6.83 35.91
CA PHE A 563 3.60 -5.72 34.96
C PHE A 563 3.34 -4.38 35.64
N SER A 564 3.74 -3.31 34.96
CA SER A 564 3.47 -1.94 35.40
C SER A 564 2.84 -1.09 34.29
N LEU A 565 1.98 -0.17 34.71
CA LEU A 565 1.49 0.95 33.90
C LEU A 565 1.82 2.24 34.65
N GLY A 566 2.55 3.17 34.04
CA GLY A 566 2.95 4.38 34.74
C GLY A 566 3.50 5.48 33.86
N VAL A 567 3.82 6.61 34.48
CA VAL A 567 4.32 7.82 33.82
C VAL A 567 5.84 7.93 33.96
N SER A 568 6.52 8.20 32.84
CA SER A 568 7.96 8.44 32.77
C SER A 568 8.27 9.95 32.65
N PRO A 569 9.46 10.41 33.09
CA PRO A 569 10.37 9.77 34.02
C PRO A 569 9.91 9.95 35.48
N GLY A 570 10.03 8.90 36.30
CA GLY A 570 9.79 8.96 37.75
C GLY A 570 8.40 9.47 38.16
N GLY A 571 7.38 9.25 37.34
CA GLY A 571 5.99 9.63 37.61
C GLY A 571 5.20 8.56 38.35
N PRO A 572 3.90 8.79 38.62
CA PRO A 572 3.04 7.80 39.25
C PRO A 572 2.92 6.53 38.40
N ALA A 573 2.82 5.38 39.06
CA ALA A 573 2.66 4.08 38.41
C ALA A 573 1.71 3.20 39.22
N MET A 574 1.22 2.13 38.59
CA MET A 574 0.61 0.98 39.24
C MET A 574 1.38 -0.28 38.86
N VAL A 575 1.52 -1.21 39.80
CA VAL A 575 2.19 -2.50 39.61
C VAL A 575 1.22 -3.63 39.97
N MET A 576 1.12 -4.61 39.08
CA MET A 576 0.27 -5.78 39.20
C MET A 576 1.13 -7.05 39.15
N GLU A 577 0.70 -8.08 39.88
CA GLU A 577 1.35 -9.39 39.93
C GLU A 577 0.31 -10.50 39.83
N LYS A 578 0.52 -11.46 38.92
CA LYS A 578 -0.14 -12.77 39.01
C LYS A 578 0.77 -13.67 39.83
N THR A 579 0.38 -13.93 41.07
CA THR A 579 1.16 -14.77 42.00
C THR A 579 1.37 -16.19 41.44
N ALA A 580 2.35 -16.92 41.97
CA ALA A 580 2.58 -18.33 41.64
C ALA A 580 1.32 -19.20 41.83
N ALA A 581 0.48 -18.85 42.82
CA ALA A 581 -0.81 -19.50 43.08
C ALA A 581 -1.95 -19.04 42.13
N GLY A 582 -1.63 -18.34 41.05
CA GLY A 582 -2.59 -17.86 40.03
C GLY A 582 -3.45 -16.66 40.45
N ARG A 583 -3.31 -16.15 41.68
CA ARG A 583 -4.07 -14.98 42.17
C ARG A 583 -3.52 -13.68 41.60
N VAL A 584 -4.40 -12.77 41.17
CA VAL A 584 -4.07 -11.42 40.72
C VAL A 584 -4.01 -10.46 41.90
N LYS A 585 -2.93 -9.69 42.03
CA LYS A 585 -2.68 -8.77 43.13
C LYS A 585 -2.17 -7.41 42.63
N TYR A 586 -2.73 -6.33 43.16
CA TYR A 586 -2.18 -4.99 43.07
C TYR A 586 -1.07 -4.83 44.11
N VAL A 587 0.15 -4.57 43.65
CA VAL A 587 1.35 -4.53 44.48
C VAL A 587 1.62 -3.13 45.03
N GLY A 588 1.18 -2.09 44.32
CA GLY A 588 1.35 -0.69 44.72
C GLY A 588 1.88 0.18 43.59
N SER A 589 2.45 1.34 43.95
CA SER A 589 2.92 2.35 42.99
C SER A 589 4.39 2.24 42.60
N LYS A 590 5.12 1.29 43.19
CA LYS A 590 6.52 0.99 42.90
C LYS A 590 6.74 -0.53 42.78
N PRO A 591 7.69 -0.98 41.94
CA PRO A 591 7.96 -2.40 41.72
C PRO A 591 8.54 -3.15 42.92
N GLY A 592 9.06 -2.43 43.93
CA GLY A 592 9.48 -3.01 45.21
C GLY A 592 10.70 -3.94 45.10
N GLY A 593 11.63 -3.65 44.18
CA GLY A 593 12.89 -4.39 44.01
C GLY A 593 12.79 -5.70 43.22
N LYS A 594 11.59 -6.19 42.89
CA LYS A 594 11.44 -7.34 41.98
C LYS A 594 11.40 -6.89 40.52
N PRO A 595 11.95 -7.69 39.57
CA PRO A 595 11.88 -7.37 38.15
C PRO A 595 10.43 -7.29 37.65
N LEU A 596 10.24 -6.54 36.56
CA LEU A 596 8.97 -6.42 35.85
C LEU A 596 9.13 -7.09 34.49
N ASP A 597 8.23 -8.01 34.17
CA ASP A 597 8.18 -8.71 32.88
C ASP A 597 7.61 -7.81 31.77
N LEU A 598 6.79 -6.83 32.14
CA LEU A 598 6.18 -5.87 31.22
C LEU A 598 6.09 -4.46 31.83
N LYS A 599 6.52 -3.45 31.09
CA LYS A 599 6.43 -2.03 31.48
C LYS A 599 5.71 -1.25 30.40
N MET A 600 4.53 -0.72 30.72
CA MET A 600 3.78 0.21 29.88
C MET A 600 4.00 1.62 30.42
N LYS A 601 4.72 2.45 29.67
CA LYS A 601 5.17 3.78 30.10
C LYS A 601 4.51 4.87 29.25
N ILE A 602 3.89 5.84 29.90
CA ILE A 602 3.42 7.08 29.27
C ILE A 602 4.55 8.11 29.38
N LYS A 603 5.04 8.65 28.25
CA LYS A 603 6.31 9.40 28.19
C LYS A 603 6.34 10.70 29.00
N HIS A 604 5.18 11.25 29.34
CA HIS A 604 5.08 12.48 30.13
C HIS A 604 3.71 12.61 30.81
N LEU A 605 3.65 13.45 31.86
CA LEU A 605 2.46 13.66 32.69
C LEU A 605 1.27 14.20 31.89
N GLU A 606 1.51 15.05 30.90
CA GLU A 606 0.43 15.58 30.04
C GLU A 606 -0.23 14.49 29.20
N GLY A 607 0.55 13.53 28.69
CA GLY A 607 0.02 12.39 27.96
C GLY A 607 -0.85 11.54 28.89
N ALA A 608 -0.41 11.34 30.14
CA ALA A 608 -1.18 10.60 31.12
C ALA A 608 -2.52 11.30 31.44
N ILE A 609 -2.54 12.62 31.53
CA ILE A 609 -3.78 13.37 31.71
C ILE A 609 -4.73 13.13 30.53
N LEU A 610 -4.24 13.13 29.28
CA LEU A 610 -5.09 12.83 28.13
C LEU A 610 -5.72 11.43 28.23
N LEU A 611 -4.94 10.40 28.60
CA LEU A 611 -5.48 9.05 28.75
C LEU A 611 -6.47 8.95 29.93
N PHE A 612 -6.07 9.41 31.12
CA PHE A 612 -6.85 9.24 32.34
C PHE A 612 -7.98 10.26 32.52
N THR A 613 -8.15 11.19 31.58
CA THR A 613 -9.38 11.99 31.44
C THR A 613 -10.20 11.58 30.22
N PHE A 614 -9.88 10.43 29.61
CA PHE A 614 -10.57 9.84 28.45
C PHE A 614 -10.61 10.76 27.23
N GLN A 615 -9.61 11.64 27.14
CA GLN A 615 -9.39 12.47 25.97
C GLN A 615 -8.66 11.71 24.87
N GLU A 616 -7.85 10.72 25.23
CA GLU A 616 -7.09 9.91 24.28
C GLU A 616 -7.19 8.42 24.66
N SER A 617 -7.43 7.54 23.68
CA SER A 617 -7.37 6.09 23.90
C SER A 617 -5.92 5.59 23.89
N THR A 618 -5.69 4.48 24.57
CA THR A 618 -4.37 3.81 24.62
C THR A 618 -3.81 3.52 23.22
N ALA A 619 -4.65 3.14 22.26
CA ALA A 619 -4.22 2.85 20.89
C ALA A 619 -3.73 4.11 20.15
N ILE A 620 -4.40 5.26 20.35
CA ILE A 620 -3.99 6.53 19.74
C ILE A 620 -2.72 7.04 20.42
N ALA A 621 -2.61 6.90 21.73
CA ALA A 621 -1.41 7.27 22.48
C ALA A 621 -0.16 6.52 22.00
N VAL A 622 -0.29 5.23 21.68
CA VAL A 622 0.80 4.44 21.07
C VAL A 622 1.09 4.94 19.65
N ALA A 623 0.06 5.16 18.83
CA ALA A 623 0.24 5.64 17.44
C ALA A 623 0.91 7.02 17.35
N ARG A 624 0.73 7.87 18.38
CA ARG A 624 1.36 9.20 18.50
C ARG A 624 2.65 9.20 19.31
N ASP A 625 3.23 8.03 19.58
CA ASP A 625 4.50 7.90 20.29
C ASP A 625 4.49 8.51 21.72
N ARG A 626 3.31 8.54 22.37
CA ARG A 626 3.14 9.02 23.75
C ARG A 626 3.21 7.91 24.78
N MET A 627 3.03 6.66 24.35
CA MET A 627 3.13 5.47 25.19
C MET A 627 4.13 4.48 24.59
N VAL A 628 5.00 3.93 25.44
CA VAL A 628 6.02 2.93 25.10
C VAL A 628 5.72 1.66 25.86
N VAL A 629 5.95 0.52 25.23
CA VAL A 629 5.84 -0.81 25.84
C VAL A 629 7.22 -1.45 25.83
N GLU A 630 7.72 -1.83 27.00
CA GLU A 630 8.93 -2.63 27.18
C GLU A 630 8.53 -4.01 27.71
N GLY A 631 8.75 -5.06 26.91
CA GLY A 631 8.37 -6.44 27.23
C GLY A 631 7.59 -7.11 26.10
N ASP A 632 6.94 -8.22 26.40
CA ASP A 632 6.19 -9.04 25.44
C ASP A 632 4.92 -8.30 24.94
N VAL A 633 4.89 -7.97 23.64
CA VAL A 633 3.81 -7.20 22.98
C VAL A 633 2.47 -7.95 23.01
N PRO A 634 2.39 -9.25 22.64
CA PRO A 634 1.20 -10.06 22.91
C PRO A 634 0.65 -9.91 24.34
N ARG A 635 1.51 -9.91 25.36
CA ARG A 635 1.10 -9.73 26.76
C ARG A 635 0.63 -8.32 27.05
N ALA A 636 1.28 -7.31 26.47
CA ALA A 636 0.81 -5.93 26.54
C ALA A 636 -0.60 -5.80 25.95
N CYS A 637 -0.88 -6.42 24.80
CA CYS A 637 -2.21 -6.46 24.20
C CYS A 637 -3.24 -7.14 25.11
N THR A 638 -2.87 -8.22 25.81
CA THR A 638 -3.74 -8.85 26.83
C THR A 638 -4.03 -7.89 27.98
N VAL A 639 -3.03 -7.18 28.50
CA VAL A 639 -3.22 -6.18 29.56
C VAL A 639 -4.15 -5.05 29.10
N VAL A 640 -4.00 -4.57 27.86
CA VAL A 640 -4.91 -3.56 27.28
C VAL A 640 -6.34 -4.09 27.18
N ARG A 641 -6.55 -5.35 26.74
CA ARG A 641 -7.91 -5.94 26.73
C ARG A 641 -8.52 -6.02 28.13
N ILE A 642 -7.73 -6.38 29.13
CA ILE A 642 -8.17 -6.40 30.54
C ILE A 642 -8.58 -4.99 30.98
N LEU A 643 -7.77 -3.98 30.69
CA LEU A 643 -8.06 -2.58 31.00
C LEU A 643 -9.37 -2.13 30.34
N ASP A 644 -9.54 -2.38 29.04
CA ASP A 644 -10.77 -2.05 28.31
C ASP A 644 -12.01 -2.69 28.97
N MET A 645 -11.91 -3.96 29.39
CA MET A 645 -13.01 -4.64 30.08
C MET A 645 -13.31 -4.02 31.45
N VAL A 646 -12.27 -3.70 32.21
CA VAL A 646 -12.42 -3.07 33.54
C VAL A 646 -13.02 -1.66 33.40
N GLU A 647 -12.61 -0.88 32.41
CA GLU A 647 -13.17 0.44 32.12
C GLU A 647 -14.66 0.37 31.76
N VAL A 648 -15.09 -0.64 30.99
CA VAL A 648 -16.51 -0.85 30.67
C VAL A 648 -17.33 -1.20 31.93
N LEU A 649 -16.75 -1.96 32.87
CA LEU A 649 -17.39 -2.24 34.16
C LEU A 649 -17.51 -0.96 35.01
N LEU A 650 -16.45 -0.16 35.09
CA LEU A 650 -16.39 1.02 35.95
C LEU A 650 -17.19 2.21 35.40
N LEU A 651 -17.05 2.53 34.12
CA LEU A 651 -17.46 3.81 33.56
C LEU A 651 -18.85 3.78 32.91
N PRO A 652 -19.71 4.80 33.11
CA PRO A 652 -20.97 4.93 32.37
C PRO A 652 -20.77 4.76 30.85
N ARG A 653 -21.78 4.27 30.12
CA ARG A 653 -21.64 3.90 28.69
C ARG A 653 -21.02 5.03 27.86
N ILE A 654 -21.47 6.26 28.10
CA ILE A 654 -21.03 7.49 27.42
C ILE A 654 -19.52 7.71 27.60
N VAL A 655 -18.98 7.45 28.79
CA VAL A 655 -17.56 7.65 29.11
C VAL A 655 -16.71 6.47 28.63
N ALA A 656 -17.16 5.23 28.87
CA ALA A 656 -16.42 4.05 28.42
C ALA A 656 -16.30 3.97 26.90
N SER A 657 -17.27 4.45 26.11
CA SER A 657 -17.15 4.51 24.65
C SER A 657 -16.05 5.45 24.14
N LEU A 658 -15.57 6.38 24.98
CA LEU A 658 -14.43 7.24 24.67
C LEU A 658 -13.09 6.56 25.01
N ALA A 659 -13.09 5.73 26.06
CA ALA A 659 -11.90 5.05 26.55
C ALA A 659 -11.53 3.81 25.70
N VAL A 660 -12.53 3.01 25.30
CA VAL A 660 -12.30 1.71 24.65
C VAL A 660 -12.49 1.76 23.14
N LYS A 661 -11.68 0.97 22.41
CA LYS A 661 -11.75 0.90 20.93
C LYS A 661 -13.05 0.26 20.41
N ARG A 662 -13.60 -0.71 21.15
CA ARG A 662 -14.86 -1.39 20.82
C ARG A 662 -15.67 -1.61 22.10
N TYR A 663 -16.82 -0.95 22.20
CA TYR A 663 -17.72 -1.14 23.34
C TYR A 663 -18.42 -2.50 23.22
N PRO A 664 -18.26 -3.42 24.19
CA PRO A 664 -18.82 -4.77 24.06
C PRO A 664 -20.32 -4.78 24.36
N VAL A 665 -21.04 -5.69 23.71
CA VAL A 665 -22.47 -5.95 23.97
C VAL A 665 -22.58 -6.89 25.17
N TRP A 666 -22.72 -6.33 26.38
CA TRP A 666 -22.94 -7.09 27.61
C TRP A 666 -24.38 -6.98 28.09
N SER A 667 -24.89 -8.02 28.74
CA SER A 667 -26.20 -7.95 29.39
C SER A 667 -26.18 -6.87 30.50
N PRO A 668 -27.31 -6.14 30.70
CA PRO A 668 -27.41 -5.14 31.77
C PRO A 668 -27.07 -5.74 33.15
N PHE A 669 -27.47 -6.99 33.40
CA PHE A 669 -27.17 -7.71 34.64
C PHE A 669 -25.66 -7.87 34.88
N ARG A 670 -24.91 -8.37 33.90
CA ARG A 670 -23.43 -8.50 34.00
C ARG A 670 -22.78 -7.15 34.30
N LYS A 671 -23.26 -6.09 33.63
CA LYS A 671 -22.68 -4.75 33.75
C LYS A 671 -22.96 -4.11 35.10
N HIS A 672 -24.21 -4.05 35.54
CA HIS A 672 -24.61 -3.36 36.76
C HIS A 672 -24.18 -4.12 38.01
N LEU A 673 -24.37 -5.44 38.05
CA LEU A 673 -23.92 -6.26 39.18
C LEU A 673 -22.39 -6.31 39.25
N GLY A 674 -21.72 -6.52 38.11
CA GLY A 674 -20.26 -6.49 38.02
C GLY A 674 -19.68 -5.15 38.47
N ARG A 675 -20.29 -4.03 38.04
CA ARG A 675 -19.93 -2.68 38.51
C ARG A 675 -20.00 -2.57 40.03
N CYS A 676 -21.16 -2.86 40.63
CA CYS A 676 -21.34 -2.73 42.07
C CYS A 676 -20.31 -3.57 42.83
N MET A 677 -20.11 -4.82 42.41
CA MET A 677 -19.16 -5.73 43.05
C MET A 677 -17.70 -5.27 42.91
N VAL A 678 -17.31 -4.71 41.76
CA VAL A 678 -15.96 -4.17 41.55
C VAL A 678 -15.73 -2.90 42.38
N TYR A 679 -16.67 -1.95 42.41
CA TYR A 679 -16.52 -0.73 43.22
C TYR A 679 -16.42 -1.05 44.71
N VAL A 680 -17.31 -1.90 45.23
CA VAL A 680 -17.30 -2.32 46.64
C VAL A 680 -15.96 -2.97 47.00
N ARG A 681 -15.45 -3.89 46.18
CA ARG A 681 -14.17 -4.57 46.45
C ARG A 681 -12.94 -3.70 46.24
N ALA A 682 -12.95 -2.82 45.24
CA ALA A 682 -11.83 -1.92 44.95
C ALA A 682 -11.63 -0.90 46.09
N VAL A 683 -12.71 -0.39 46.68
CA VAL A 683 -12.68 0.57 47.79
C VAL A 683 -12.42 -0.11 49.13
N LEU A 684 -13.06 -1.26 49.42
CA LEU A 684 -12.90 -1.98 50.69
C LEU A 684 -11.62 -2.83 50.77
N GLY A 685 -10.91 -3.03 49.65
CA GLY A 685 -9.57 -3.63 49.63
C GLY A 685 -9.51 -5.16 49.67
N PHE A 686 -10.64 -5.86 49.51
CA PHE A 686 -10.75 -7.34 49.53
C PHE A 686 -10.48 -8.03 48.19
#